data_AF-A0A1X7T9S8-F1
#
_entry.id   AF-A0A1X7T9S8-F1
#
_cell.length_a   1.000
_cell.length_b   1.000
_cell.length_c   1.000
_cell.angle_alpha   90.00
_cell.angle_beta   90.00
_cell.angle_gamma   90.00
#
_symmetry.space_group_name_H-M   'P 1'
#
loop_
_entity.id
_entity.type
_entity.pdbx_description
1 polymer ?
#
loop_
_entity_poly.entity_id
_entity_poly.type
_entity_poly.pdbx_seq_one_letter_code
_entity_poly.pdbx_strand_id
1 'polypeptide(L)'
;MRNYGGETDDLLLYITTPSVSSVSFSIETTNGSIGSYSVNSSVPVDINLPTTLVTNDGLYSSRFKGIYIYSTNGGLISVLVVNRRYGTFGDYMAYPYQNLALSEYQYYAVSTGAIGATTLSEVLLVGNEDNTTVTVIPTQTVSVPIDIQTNSNSKTVTAGSSFNFTIHRMQTFLIGAPAVDISGTSIVSDKPLTVISGHECSNIPLFCCCQQIAEQILPTVIWGKEFLLTPYATRSHGPYFKVVAALGSTSLNFTCSASGGNNFNLQNVGDVTTLYSNSSYCSIISNKPVLVTQLGPSQGSGSGKGDPVISLIPPIELHQQNITLVIPGFSTITNNFINIATTTKGSLYINGQLQSVTWNNIYNSMSSIIGYGAQIPFNTISTSSSYTLFMQTRFIALVYGFDSYHGYSYSAGINLTGNDPCLSNNGGCDQLCTSTFGSYACSCHPGFSLDLNGYNCSDIDECADSDCEHICVNTIGSYSCLCHDGYSLDTNNRNCSVLLQDSSAAYGTEFYVGAMRNLRGDTDDLLLYITTPSVSSVSFSIKTTNGIIGSYSVNSSVPVDISLPTSLVTNDGLYSSRFKGVYIYSTNGGLISVLVVNVRPYTFGDYMAYPYQNLALSEYQYYAVSTGTLATLSDNSLSEVLLVGNEDNTTVTVIPTQTVSVPIDIQTNSSSKAVTAGSSFTFTIHRMQTFLIGAPLLDISGTSIVSNKPLTVISGHECGNIPLICCCQHIAEQILPTIMWGREFLLTPYATRSHGPYFKVVAALGSTSLNFTCSASGGNNFNLQNAGDVTTLYSSSSYCSIISNEPVLVTQLGPSQDSGSGKGDPVISLIPPIELHQQNITLVIPGFSTITNNYINIATATKGSLYINGQLQSVTWNNIYNSMSSIIGYGAQIPFNTISTSSSYTISMQTGFTALVYGFDSYHGYSYSAGINLTGNDPCLSNNGGCDQLCTSTFGSYACSCHPGFSLDLNGYNCSDIDECADSDCEHICVNTIGSYSCLCHDGYSLDTNNRNCSGLL
;
A
#
# COMPACT_ATOMS: atom_id res chain seq x y z
N MET A 1 -18.42 -4.60 -30.27
CA MET A 1 -19.80 -5.15 -30.23
C MET A 1 -20.12 -5.80 -31.56
N ARG A 2 -21.16 -6.63 -31.66
CA ARG A 2 -21.46 -7.40 -32.89
C ARG A 2 -22.22 -6.58 -33.94
N ASN A 3 -21.93 -6.82 -35.22
CA ASN A 3 -22.84 -6.46 -36.31
C ASN A 3 -23.75 -7.64 -36.67
N TYR A 4 -25.02 -7.35 -36.94
CA TYR A 4 -25.99 -8.35 -37.37
C TYR A 4 -25.61 -9.01 -38.73
N GLY A 5 -25.54 -10.35 -38.80
CA GLY A 5 -25.56 -11.13 -40.06
C GLY A 5 -24.37 -12.02 -40.47
N GLY A 6 -23.36 -12.31 -39.65
CA GLY A 6 -22.41 -13.43 -39.87
C GLY A 6 -21.27 -13.33 -40.92
N GLU A 7 -20.85 -12.16 -41.39
CA GLU A 7 -19.61 -11.98 -42.20
C GLU A 7 -18.59 -11.07 -41.50
N THR A 8 -17.32 -11.04 -41.98
CA THR A 8 -16.18 -10.39 -41.30
C THR A 8 -16.35 -8.89 -41.10
N ASP A 9 -16.33 -8.45 -39.84
CA ASP A 9 -16.36 -7.05 -39.43
C ASP A 9 -14.99 -6.37 -39.64
N ASP A 10 -15.00 -5.12 -40.11
CA ASP A 10 -13.82 -4.24 -40.18
C ASP A 10 -13.88 -3.24 -39.01
N LEU A 11 -12.93 -3.31 -38.07
CA LEU A 11 -12.80 -2.32 -37.01
C LEU A 11 -11.80 -1.23 -37.43
N LEU A 12 -12.33 -0.05 -37.76
CA LEU A 12 -11.55 1.11 -38.17
C LEU A 12 -11.37 2.08 -37.00
N LEU A 13 -10.14 2.59 -36.85
CA LEU A 13 -9.81 3.65 -35.92
C LEU A 13 -9.44 4.92 -36.70
N TYR A 14 -10.05 6.04 -36.34
CA TYR A 14 -9.66 7.37 -36.81
C TYR A 14 -8.96 8.09 -35.67
N ILE A 15 -7.66 8.32 -35.83
CA ILE A 15 -6.81 8.95 -34.81
C ILE A 15 -6.51 10.39 -35.22
N THR A 16 -6.76 11.33 -34.33
CA THR A 16 -6.38 12.75 -34.50
C THR A 16 -5.58 13.25 -33.30
N THR A 17 -4.90 14.38 -33.45
CA THR A 17 -4.19 15.04 -32.37
C THR A 17 -4.42 16.56 -32.40
N PRO A 18 -4.64 17.22 -31.25
CA PRO A 18 -4.58 18.68 -31.15
C PRO A 18 -3.14 19.21 -31.15
N SER A 19 -2.13 18.34 -30.98
CA SER A 19 -0.72 18.72 -30.87
C SER A 19 -0.19 19.24 -32.20
N VAL A 20 0.51 20.38 -32.18
CA VAL A 20 1.19 20.95 -33.36
C VAL A 20 2.36 20.08 -33.85
N SER A 21 2.96 19.28 -32.97
CA SER A 21 4.00 18.32 -33.28
C SER A 21 3.42 16.93 -33.56
N SER A 22 4.12 16.14 -34.39
CA SER A 22 3.76 14.73 -34.62
C SER A 22 3.70 13.95 -33.31
N VAL A 23 2.62 13.21 -33.10
CA VAL A 23 2.41 12.35 -31.92
C VAL A 23 2.57 10.90 -32.32
N SER A 24 3.49 10.21 -31.65
CA SER A 24 3.70 8.77 -31.81
C SER A 24 2.79 8.00 -30.86
N PHE A 25 2.19 6.92 -31.34
CA PHE A 25 1.32 6.06 -30.54
C PHE A 25 1.45 4.59 -30.95
N SER A 26 1.08 3.70 -30.04
CA SER A 26 1.09 2.25 -30.23
C SER A 26 -0.27 1.65 -29.92
N ILE A 27 -0.56 0.52 -30.57
CA ILE A 27 -1.77 -0.29 -30.34
C ILE A 27 -1.33 -1.69 -29.91
N GLU A 28 -1.90 -2.18 -28.81
CA GLU A 28 -1.58 -3.47 -28.21
C GLU A 28 -2.84 -4.29 -27.90
N THR A 29 -2.65 -5.60 -27.79
CA THR A 29 -3.66 -6.55 -27.28
C THR A 29 -3.03 -7.45 -26.22
N THR A 30 -3.84 -8.29 -25.58
CA THR A 30 -3.37 -9.37 -24.69
C THR A 30 -2.36 -10.31 -25.36
N ASN A 31 -2.29 -10.35 -26.68
CA ASN A 31 -1.40 -11.23 -27.45
C ASN A 31 -0.15 -10.51 -27.98
N GLY A 32 0.07 -9.24 -27.61
CA GLY A 32 1.21 -8.43 -28.04
C GLY A 32 0.82 -7.20 -28.87
N SER A 33 1.84 -6.51 -29.38
CA SER A 33 1.69 -5.28 -30.17
C SER A 33 1.09 -5.54 -31.56
N ILE A 34 0.12 -4.71 -31.94
CA ILE A 34 -0.48 -4.68 -33.29
C ILE A 34 0.36 -3.81 -34.22
N GLY A 35 0.88 -2.68 -33.72
CA GLY A 35 1.71 -1.77 -34.49
C GLY A 35 1.95 -0.43 -33.81
N SER A 36 2.88 0.35 -34.37
CA SER A 36 3.20 1.72 -33.96
C SER A 36 2.99 2.68 -35.13
N TYR A 37 2.44 3.86 -34.83
CA TYR A 37 1.94 4.83 -35.79
C TYR A 37 2.29 6.26 -35.35
N SER A 38 2.11 7.23 -36.24
CA SER A 38 2.30 8.66 -35.94
C SER A 38 1.21 9.52 -36.59
N VAL A 39 0.64 10.47 -35.84
CA VAL A 39 -0.42 11.39 -36.28
C VAL A 39 0.03 12.85 -36.21
N ASN A 40 -0.38 13.68 -37.18
CA ASN A 40 -0.06 15.11 -37.26
C ASN A 40 -1.33 15.98 -37.10
N SER A 41 -1.16 17.26 -36.75
CA SER A 41 -2.21 18.23 -36.36
C SER A 41 -3.30 18.56 -37.40
N SER A 42 -3.35 17.89 -38.55
CA SER A 42 -4.33 18.17 -39.62
C SER A 42 -4.62 16.96 -40.53
N VAL A 43 -3.90 15.85 -40.35
CA VAL A 43 -4.06 14.64 -41.17
C VAL A 43 -4.39 13.51 -40.21
N PRO A 44 -5.65 13.02 -40.19
CA PRO A 44 -6.00 11.87 -39.36
C PRO A 44 -5.25 10.63 -39.85
N VAL A 45 -5.04 9.68 -38.94
CA VAL A 45 -4.54 8.35 -39.29
C VAL A 45 -5.71 7.39 -39.24
N ASP A 46 -6.00 6.77 -40.38
CA ASP A 46 -7.05 5.77 -40.54
C ASP A 46 -6.40 4.38 -40.43
N ILE A 47 -6.79 3.58 -39.43
CA ILE A 47 -6.21 2.26 -39.16
C ILE A 47 -7.31 1.22 -39.27
N ASN A 48 -7.16 0.27 -40.20
CA ASN A 48 -7.99 -0.93 -40.23
C ASN A 48 -7.33 -2.02 -39.38
N LEU A 49 -8.01 -2.46 -38.33
CA LEU A 49 -7.50 -3.50 -37.44
C LEU A 49 -7.69 -4.89 -38.08
N PRO A 50 -6.72 -5.81 -37.87
CA PRO A 50 -6.79 -7.12 -38.51
C PRO A 50 -7.95 -7.95 -37.96
N THR A 51 -8.64 -8.66 -38.85
CA THR A 51 -9.76 -9.57 -38.52
C THR A 51 -9.34 -10.73 -37.61
N THR A 52 -8.04 -10.98 -37.41
CA THR A 52 -7.50 -11.93 -36.42
C THR A 52 -7.77 -11.53 -34.96
N LEU A 53 -8.15 -10.28 -34.72
CA LEU A 53 -8.56 -9.78 -33.40
C LEU A 53 -10.01 -10.15 -33.06
N VAL A 54 -10.73 -10.76 -33.99
CA VAL A 54 -12.07 -11.28 -33.82
C VAL A 54 -12.01 -12.69 -33.19
N THR A 55 -12.60 -12.86 -32.01
CA THR A 55 -12.75 -14.14 -31.29
C THR A 55 -14.15 -14.72 -31.48
N ASN A 56 -14.25 -16.06 -31.56
CA ASN A 56 -15.50 -16.80 -31.66
C ASN A 56 -15.75 -17.55 -30.35
N ASP A 57 -16.72 -17.11 -29.55
CA ASP A 57 -16.85 -17.55 -28.16
C ASP A 57 -18.03 -18.52 -27.91
N GLY A 58 -18.64 -19.08 -28.96
CA GLY A 58 -19.75 -20.06 -28.80
C GLY A 58 -21.07 -19.49 -28.25
N LEU A 59 -21.11 -18.20 -27.89
CA LEU A 59 -22.31 -17.41 -27.60
C LEU A 59 -22.79 -16.71 -28.87
N TYR A 60 -23.50 -17.43 -29.75
CA TYR A 60 -24.13 -16.87 -30.97
C TYR A 60 -23.20 -15.99 -31.89
N SER A 61 -21.88 -16.31 -31.97
CA SER A 61 -20.81 -15.77 -32.88
C SER A 61 -20.06 -14.47 -32.47
N SER A 62 -19.11 -14.02 -33.31
CA SER A 62 -17.81 -13.40 -32.95
C SER A 62 -17.74 -11.97 -32.39
N ARG A 63 -16.71 -11.62 -31.59
CA ARG A 63 -16.42 -10.25 -31.08
C ARG A 63 -14.93 -9.86 -31.15
N PHE A 64 -14.58 -8.58 -31.08
CA PHE A 64 -13.18 -8.14 -31.01
C PHE A 64 -12.59 -8.26 -29.58
N LYS A 65 -11.30 -8.59 -29.48
CA LYS A 65 -10.50 -8.49 -28.24
C LYS A 65 -10.39 -7.04 -27.77
N GLY A 66 -10.15 -6.84 -26.47
CA GLY A 66 -9.79 -5.53 -25.94
C GLY A 66 -8.46 -5.06 -26.52
N ILE A 67 -8.41 -3.80 -26.92
CA ILE A 67 -7.22 -3.14 -27.46
C ILE A 67 -6.80 -2.01 -26.54
N TYR A 68 -5.49 -1.82 -26.39
CA TYR A 68 -4.90 -0.72 -25.64
C TYR A 68 -4.19 0.23 -26.60
N ILE A 69 -4.60 1.49 -26.61
CA ILE A 69 -4.04 2.54 -27.47
C ILE A 69 -3.40 3.59 -26.55
N TYR A 70 -2.12 3.87 -26.75
CA TYR A 70 -1.40 4.83 -25.92
C TYR A 70 -0.37 5.62 -26.72
N SER A 71 -0.18 6.88 -26.35
CA SER A 71 0.91 7.69 -26.90
C SER A 71 2.24 7.24 -26.33
N THR A 72 3.25 7.06 -27.19
CA THR A 72 4.60 6.67 -26.80
C THR A 72 5.50 7.87 -26.50
N ASN A 73 5.10 9.08 -26.90
CA ASN A 73 5.82 10.32 -26.64
C ASN A 73 5.03 11.34 -25.79
N GLY A 74 3.95 10.90 -25.15
CA GLY A 74 3.14 11.72 -24.24
C GLY A 74 2.23 12.75 -24.92
N GLY A 75 2.12 12.74 -26.26
CA GLY A 75 1.22 13.62 -26.99
C GLY A 75 -0.25 13.20 -26.89
N LEU A 76 -1.16 14.17 -26.90
CA LEU A 76 -2.60 13.90 -26.84
C LEU A 76 -3.11 13.31 -28.15
N ILE A 77 -3.94 12.27 -28.06
CA ILE A 77 -4.64 11.66 -29.19
C ILE A 77 -6.14 11.57 -28.90
N SER A 78 -6.94 11.63 -29.95
CA SER A 78 -8.39 11.41 -29.94
C SER A 78 -8.72 10.26 -30.87
N VAL A 79 -9.59 9.35 -30.43
CA VAL A 79 -9.86 8.07 -31.08
C VAL A 79 -11.36 7.92 -31.35
N LEU A 80 -11.75 7.98 -32.61
CA LEU A 80 -13.07 7.56 -33.07
C LEU A 80 -12.99 6.11 -33.53
N VAL A 81 -13.83 5.26 -32.95
CA VAL A 81 -13.91 3.83 -33.29
C VAL A 81 -15.11 3.63 -34.20
N VAL A 82 -14.91 2.95 -35.32
CA VAL A 82 -15.97 2.58 -36.26
C VAL A 82 -15.91 1.10 -36.55
N ASN A 83 -16.97 0.40 -36.15
CA ASN A 83 -17.21 -0.98 -36.52
C ASN A 83 -18.03 -1.01 -37.83
N ARG A 84 -17.37 -1.35 -38.93
CA ARG A 84 -17.92 -1.30 -40.28
C ARG A 84 -18.29 -2.69 -40.79
N ARG A 85 -19.44 -2.74 -41.44
CA ARG A 85 -19.85 -3.85 -42.29
C ARG A 85 -20.59 -3.36 -43.55
N TYR A 86 -20.66 -4.20 -44.59
CA TYR A 86 -21.49 -3.91 -45.76
C TYR A 86 -22.96 -3.73 -45.35
N GLY A 87 -23.43 -2.47 -45.39
CA GLY A 87 -24.80 -2.10 -45.05
C GLY A 87 -25.07 -1.71 -43.59
N THR A 88 -24.08 -1.76 -42.67
CA THR A 88 -24.23 -1.26 -41.29
C THR A 88 -22.93 -0.62 -40.78
N PHE A 89 -23.04 0.47 -40.01
CA PHE A 89 -21.93 1.01 -39.21
C PHE A 89 -22.31 1.02 -37.73
N GLY A 90 -21.35 0.93 -36.82
CA GLY A 90 -21.50 1.39 -35.44
C GLY A 90 -20.29 2.21 -35.08
N ASP A 91 -20.48 3.35 -34.44
CA ASP A 91 -19.38 4.26 -34.10
C ASP A 91 -19.52 4.79 -32.68
N TYR A 92 -18.38 5.08 -32.04
CA TYR A 92 -18.35 5.75 -30.74
C TYR A 92 -16.99 6.43 -30.53
N MET A 93 -16.97 7.44 -29.65
CA MET A 93 -15.73 8.05 -29.19
C MET A 93 -15.14 7.22 -28.06
N ALA A 94 -13.87 6.80 -28.20
CA ALA A 94 -13.16 6.15 -27.10
C ALA A 94 -12.59 7.21 -26.15
N TYR A 95 -13.05 7.20 -24.91
CA TYR A 95 -12.61 8.15 -23.88
C TYR A 95 -11.40 7.61 -23.11
N PRO A 96 -10.38 8.46 -22.83
CA PRO A 96 -9.15 8.04 -22.15
C PRO A 96 -9.42 7.72 -20.67
N TYR A 97 -9.17 6.47 -20.27
CA TYR A 97 -9.52 6.01 -18.92
C TYR A 97 -8.74 6.68 -17.79
N GLN A 98 -7.53 7.19 -18.05
CA GLN A 98 -6.74 7.94 -17.07
C GLN A 98 -7.44 9.24 -16.62
N ASN A 99 -8.27 9.83 -17.49
CA ASN A 99 -9.10 11.00 -17.16
C ASN A 99 -10.46 10.59 -16.58
N LEU A 100 -10.68 9.29 -16.39
CA LEU A 100 -11.85 8.69 -15.76
C LEU A 100 -11.47 8.03 -14.43
N ALA A 101 -10.27 8.28 -13.89
CA ALA A 101 -9.86 7.85 -12.56
C ALA A 101 -10.58 8.70 -11.50
N LEU A 102 -11.72 8.20 -11.04
CA LEU A 102 -12.70 8.92 -10.25
C LEU A 102 -12.86 8.26 -8.88
N SER A 103 -13.51 8.97 -7.95
CA SER A 103 -13.87 8.43 -6.63
C SER A 103 -14.91 7.30 -6.70
N GLU A 104 -15.64 7.18 -7.81
CA GLU A 104 -16.71 6.19 -8.00
C GLU A 104 -16.81 5.70 -9.46
N TYR A 105 -17.03 4.39 -9.65
CA TYR A 105 -17.19 3.74 -10.97
C TYR A 105 -18.56 3.05 -11.10
N GLN A 106 -19.62 3.84 -11.18
CA GLN A 106 -20.98 3.37 -11.44
C GLN A 106 -21.48 3.81 -12.82
N TYR A 107 -22.18 2.92 -13.53
CA TYR A 107 -22.67 3.13 -14.89
C TYR A 107 -24.08 2.56 -15.05
N TYR A 108 -24.84 3.12 -16.00
CA TYR A 108 -26.11 2.54 -16.43
C TYR A 108 -26.14 2.38 -17.94
N ALA A 109 -26.49 1.17 -18.39
CA ALA A 109 -26.56 0.87 -19.81
C ALA A 109 -27.62 1.70 -20.53
N VAL A 110 -27.37 1.97 -21.83
CA VAL A 110 -28.32 2.58 -22.76
C VAL A 110 -28.39 1.70 -24.01
N SER A 111 -29.58 1.25 -24.34
CA SER A 111 -29.84 0.41 -25.51
C SER A 111 -31.15 0.83 -26.19
N THR A 112 -31.70 0.02 -27.08
CA THR A 112 -33.00 0.22 -27.74
C THR A 112 -33.69 -1.13 -27.89
N GLY A 113 -35.02 -1.15 -27.97
CA GLY A 113 -35.73 -2.34 -28.43
C GLY A 113 -35.55 -2.56 -29.94
N ALA A 114 -35.82 -3.78 -30.41
CA ALA A 114 -35.73 -4.15 -31.83
C ALA A 114 -36.88 -5.04 -32.31
N ILE A 115 -36.94 -5.28 -33.63
CA ILE A 115 -37.86 -6.22 -34.28
C ILE A 115 -37.13 -7.54 -34.53
N GLY A 116 -37.53 -8.61 -33.83
CA GLY A 116 -37.10 -9.98 -34.11
C GLY A 116 -36.43 -10.66 -32.92
N ALA A 117 -36.75 -11.94 -32.69
CA ALA A 117 -36.31 -12.70 -31.50
C ALA A 117 -34.80 -13.02 -31.47
N THR A 118 -34.05 -12.70 -32.54
CA THR A 118 -32.65 -13.07 -32.70
C THR A 118 -31.68 -11.91 -32.53
N THR A 119 -32.15 -10.66 -32.47
CA THR A 119 -31.26 -9.50 -32.32
C THR A 119 -31.02 -9.10 -30.87
N LEU A 120 -29.80 -8.69 -30.52
CA LEU A 120 -29.35 -8.50 -29.14
C LEU A 120 -29.10 -7.02 -28.78
N SER A 121 -29.67 -6.60 -27.66
CA SER A 121 -29.15 -5.49 -26.86
C SER A 121 -27.85 -5.92 -26.19
N GLU A 122 -26.81 -5.10 -26.25
CA GLU A 122 -25.47 -5.47 -25.80
C GLU A 122 -24.88 -4.44 -24.84
N VAL A 123 -24.17 -4.95 -23.82
CA VAL A 123 -23.21 -4.19 -23.02
C VAL A 123 -21.88 -4.93 -23.06
N LEU A 124 -20.84 -4.27 -23.57
CA LEU A 124 -19.47 -4.76 -23.61
C LEU A 124 -18.65 -4.03 -22.55
N LEU A 125 -18.07 -4.79 -21.63
CA LEU A 125 -17.16 -4.29 -20.61
C LEU A 125 -15.72 -4.63 -20.99
N VAL A 126 -14.80 -3.70 -20.78
CA VAL A 126 -13.36 -3.90 -21.01
C VAL A 126 -12.61 -3.49 -19.75
N GLY A 127 -11.79 -4.40 -19.21
CA GLY A 127 -11.00 -4.13 -18.01
C GLY A 127 -9.84 -3.18 -18.31
N ASN A 128 -9.69 -2.12 -17.53
CA ASN A 128 -8.60 -1.15 -17.68
C ASN A 128 -7.39 -1.53 -16.80
N GLU A 129 -7.64 -2.19 -15.68
CA GLU A 129 -6.65 -2.66 -14.72
C GLU A 129 -6.85 -4.13 -14.35
N ASP A 130 -5.80 -4.78 -13.83
CA ASP A 130 -5.86 -6.16 -13.39
C ASP A 130 -6.65 -6.31 -12.09
N ASN A 131 -7.32 -7.46 -11.95
CA ASN A 131 -8.12 -7.79 -10.77
C ASN A 131 -9.18 -6.71 -10.50
N THR A 132 -9.91 -6.30 -11.54
CA THR A 132 -11.03 -5.36 -11.43
C THR A 132 -12.31 -6.14 -11.13
N THR A 133 -12.91 -5.90 -9.98
CA THR A 133 -14.17 -6.52 -9.57
C THR A 133 -15.34 -5.73 -10.16
N VAL A 134 -16.28 -6.44 -10.80
CA VAL A 134 -17.46 -5.84 -11.43
C VAL A 134 -18.72 -6.51 -10.90
N THR A 135 -19.70 -5.71 -10.51
CA THR A 135 -21.04 -6.15 -10.11
C THR A 135 -22.07 -5.59 -11.08
N VAL A 136 -22.95 -6.44 -11.60
CA VAL A 136 -23.99 -6.05 -12.56
C VAL A 136 -25.37 -6.46 -12.08
N ILE A 137 -26.34 -5.56 -12.21
CA ILE A 137 -27.77 -5.79 -11.95
C ILE A 137 -28.55 -5.47 -13.23
N PRO A 138 -28.99 -6.48 -13.99
CA PRO A 138 -29.64 -6.26 -15.27
C PRO A 138 -31.12 -5.90 -15.10
N THR A 139 -31.63 -4.98 -15.92
CA THR A 139 -33.06 -4.60 -15.92
C THR A 139 -33.95 -5.65 -16.61
N GLN A 140 -33.36 -6.51 -17.43
CA GLN A 140 -34.02 -7.62 -18.10
C GLN A 140 -33.24 -8.91 -17.89
N THR A 141 -33.84 -10.05 -18.22
CA THR A 141 -33.12 -11.32 -18.23
C THR A 141 -32.07 -11.30 -19.34
N VAL A 142 -30.80 -11.50 -18.96
CA VAL A 142 -29.64 -11.43 -19.86
C VAL A 142 -28.91 -12.77 -19.93
N SER A 143 -28.17 -12.97 -21.01
CA SER A 143 -27.21 -14.06 -21.17
C SER A 143 -25.79 -13.52 -21.01
N VAL A 144 -24.99 -14.22 -20.21
CA VAL A 144 -23.58 -13.86 -19.93
C VAL A 144 -22.65 -15.08 -20.03
N PRO A 145 -21.35 -14.88 -20.32
CA PRO A 145 -20.35 -15.95 -20.29
C PRO A 145 -20.23 -16.63 -18.93
N ILE A 146 -19.94 -17.94 -18.91
CA ILE A 146 -19.64 -18.70 -17.67
C ILE A 146 -18.18 -18.49 -17.24
N ASP A 147 -17.25 -18.44 -18.19
CA ASP A 147 -15.82 -18.28 -17.97
C ASP A 147 -15.29 -17.10 -18.80
N ILE A 148 -14.53 -16.21 -18.16
CA ILE A 148 -14.00 -14.98 -18.75
C ILE A 148 -12.80 -15.27 -19.67
N GLN A 149 -12.05 -16.35 -19.43
CA GLN A 149 -10.86 -16.70 -20.20
C GLN A 149 -11.19 -17.45 -21.49
N THR A 150 -12.13 -18.40 -21.43
CA THR A 150 -12.54 -19.16 -22.62
C THR A 150 -13.78 -18.60 -23.30
N ASN A 151 -14.57 -17.77 -22.60
CA ASN A 151 -15.89 -17.28 -23.02
C ASN A 151 -16.84 -18.35 -23.53
N SER A 152 -16.56 -19.62 -23.23
CA SER A 152 -17.30 -20.76 -23.74
C SER A 152 -18.48 -21.09 -22.82
N ASN A 153 -19.66 -21.26 -23.43
CA ASN A 153 -20.95 -21.46 -22.77
C ASN A 153 -21.53 -20.21 -22.09
N SER A 154 -22.86 -20.14 -22.05
CA SER A 154 -23.61 -19.03 -21.45
C SER A 154 -24.43 -19.49 -20.26
N LYS A 155 -24.60 -18.60 -19.29
CA LYS A 155 -25.63 -18.71 -18.26
C LYS A 155 -26.62 -17.57 -18.39
N THR A 156 -27.86 -17.85 -18.04
CA THR A 156 -28.92 -16.85 -17.95
C THR A 156 -28.91 -16.23 -16.55
N VAL A 157 -28.94 -14.90 -16.49
CA VAL A 157 -29.14 -14.14 -15.25
C VAL A 157 -30.51 -13.48 -15.33
N THR A 158 -31.33 -13.70 -14.31
CA THR A 158 -32.69 -13.13 -14.25
C THR A 158 -32.65 -11.63 -13.97
N ALA A 159 -33.59 -10.87 -14.52
CA ALA A 159 -33.77 -9.45 -14.24
C ALA A 159 -33.75 -9.17 -12.72
N GLY A 160 -33.02 -8.13 -12.30
CA GLY A 160 -32.88 -7.72 -10.90
C GLY A 160 -31.91 -8.56 -10.06
N SER A 161 -31.48 -9.73 -10.52
CA SER A 161 -30.48 -10.54 -9.82
C SER A 161 -29.08 -10.02 -10.09
N SER A 162 -28.37 -9.65 -9.01
CA SER A 162 -26.96 -9.23 -9.12
C SER A 162 -26.05 -10.42 -9.42
N PHE A 163 -25.00 -10.20 -10.21
CA PHE A 163 -23.88 -11.12 -10.35
C PHE A 163 -22.56 -10.36 -10.35
N ASN A 164 -21.51 -11.01 -9.87
CA ASN A 164 -20.17 -10.45 -9.79
C ASN A 164 -19.15 -11.32 -10.56
N PHE A 165 -18.06 -10.69 -10.95
CA PHE A 165 -16.92 -11.35 -11.56
C PHE A 165 -15.70 -10.42 -11.54
N THR A 166 -14.53 -10.98 -11.84
CA THR A 166 -13.27 -10.24 -11.93
C THR A 166 -12.79 -10.20 -13.37
N ILE A 167 -12.45 -9.01 -13.86
CA ILE A 167 -11.92 -8.77 -15.21
C ILE A 167 -10.49 -8.24 -15.11
N HIS A 168 -9.59 -8.72 -15.97
CA HIS A 168 -8.22 -8.22 -16.05
C HIS A 168 -8.04 -7.20 -17.16
N ARG A 169 -6.89 -6.54 -17.20
CA ARG A 169 -6.58 -5.51 -18.19
C ARG A 169 -6.71 -6.07 -19.62
N MET A 170 -7.40 -5.32 -20.49
CA MET A 170 -7.73 -5.67 -21.89
C MET A 170 -8.64 -6.91 -22.06
N GLN A 171 -9.06 -7.58 -20.98
CA GLN A 171 -10.08 -8.61 -21.10
C GLN A 171 -11.44 -7.97 -21.36
N THR A 172 -12.32 -8.71 -22.04
CA THR A 172 -13.66 -8.26 -22.39
C THR A 172 -14.73 -9.17 -21.80
N PHE A 173 -15.85 -8.59 -21.38
CA PHE A 173 -17.01 -9.32 -20.89
C PHE A 173 -18.28 -8.79 -21.58
N LEU A 174 -19.02 -9.67 -22.26
CA LEU A 174 -20.21 -9.29 -23.02
C LEU A 174 -21.48 -9.71 -22.28
N ILE A 175 -22.44 -8.80 -22.17
CA ILE A 175 -23.78 -9.04 -21.64
C ILE A 175 -24.76 -8.80 -22.78
N GLY A 176 -25.66 -9.75 -23.03
CA GLY A 176 -26.62 -9.66 -24.13
C GLY A 176 -28.05 -10.06 -23.74
N ALA A 177 -29.06 -9.39 -24.30
CA ALA A 177 -30.46 -9.81 -24.18
C ALA A 177 -31.21 -9.71 -25.52
N PRO A 178 -31.96 -10.74 -25.93
CA PRO A 178 -32.68 -10.75 -27.20
C PRO A 178 -33.95 -9.93 -27.16
N ALA A 179 -34.13 -9.08 -28.19
CA ALA A 179 -35.37 -8.35 -28.49
C ALA A 179 -35.92 -7.42 -27.38
N VAL A 180 -35.13 -7.11 -26.34
CA VAL A 180 -35.56 -6.30 -25.20
C VAL A 180 -34.60 -5.15 -24.96
N ASP A 181 -35.13 -4.00 -24.56
CA ASP A 181 -34.35 -2.86 -24.13
C ASP A 181 -33.80 -3.10 -22.72
N ILE A 182 -32.47 -3.12 -22.57
CA ILE A 182 -31.77 -3.30 -21.29
C ILE A 182 -31.27 -1.99 -20.67
N SER A 183 -31.76 -0.85 -21.19
CA SER A 183 -31.43 0.46 -20.61
C SER A 183 -31.72 0.48 -19.11
N GLY A 184 -30.86 1.14 -18.34
CA GLY A 184 -30.94 1.17 -16.87
C GLY A 184 -30.29 -0.01 -16.16
N THR A 185 -29.69 -0.97 -16.89
CA THR A 185 -28.86 -2.03 -16.28
C THR A 185 -27.69 -1.39 -15.52
N SER A 186 -27.61 -1.65 -14.21
CA SER A 186 -26.59 -1.08 -13.31
C SER A 186 -25.29 -1.88 -13.41
N ILE A 187 -24.17 -1.18 -13.56
CA ILE A 187 -22.82 -1.75 -13.55
C ILE A 187 -21.98 -0.95 -12.55
N VAL A 188 -21.34 -1.64 -11.60
CA VAL A 188 -20.49 -1.04 -10.56
C VAL A 188 -19.15 -1.74 -10.55
N SER A 189 -18.06 -0.99 -10.42
CA SER A 189 -16.70 -1.55 -10.33
C SER A 189 -15.88 -0.91 -9.21
N ASP A 190 -14.87 -1.63 -8.72
CA ASP A 190 -13.90 -1.14 -7.74
C ASP A 190 -12.73 -0.35 -8.38
N LYS A 191 -12.55 -0.46 -9.69
CA LYS A 191 -11.48 0.17 -10.48
C LYS A 191 -12.02 0.73 -11.81
N PRO A 192 -11.24 1.54 -12.55
CA PRO A 192 -11.63 2.03 -13.86
C PRO A 192 -12.10 0.92 -14.80
N LEU A 193 -13.24 1.14 -15.45
CA LEU A 193 -13.89 0.19 -16.36
C LEU A 193 -14.44 0.91 -17.59
N THR A 194 -14.10 0.43 -18.79
CA THR A 194 -14.69 0.92 -20.03
C THR A 194 -16.00 0.18 -20.28
N VAL A 195 -17.12 0.91 -20.34
CA VAL A 195 -18.46 0.38 -20.59
C VAL A 195 -18.95 0.87 -21.96
N ILE A 196 -19.21 -0.05 -22.88
CA ILE A 196 -19.80 0.25 -24.19
C ILE A 196 -21.18 -0.37 -24.23
N SER A 197 -22.20 0.42 -24.55
CA SER A 197 -23.60 -0.02 -24.57
C SER A 197 -24.25 0.27 -25.90
N GLY A 198 -25.17 -0.60 -26.33
CA GLY A 198 -25.87 -0.40 -27.59
C GLY A 198 -26.75 -1.58 -28.00
N HIS A 199 -26.90 -1.75 -29.30
CA HIS A 199 -27.75 -2.79 -29.90
C HIS A 199 -27.18 -3.19 -31.27
N GLU A 200 -27.18 -4.49 -31.60
CA GLU A 200 -26.55 -5.00 -32.83
C GLU A 200 -27.31 -4.68 -34.13
N CYS A 201 -28.62 -4.41 -34.02
CA CYS A 201 -29.54 -4.05 -35.11
C CYS A 201 -30.72 -3.23 -34.54
N SER A 202 -30.49 -1.95 -34.25
CA SER A 202 -31.49 -1.05 -33.70
C SER A 202 -32.37 -0.47 -34.81
N ASN A 203 -33.68 -0.32 -34.55
CA ASN A 203 -34.57 0.47 -35.40
C ASN A 203 -35.39 1.46 -34.58
N ILE A 204 -35.32 2.75 -34.92
CA ILE A 204 -35.79 3.83 -34.03
C ILE A 204 -36.88 4.65 -34.76
N PRO A 205 -38.13 4.73 -34.26
CA PRO A 205 -38.69 3.97 -33.17
C PRO A 205 -39.05 2.52 -33.56
N LEU A 206 -39.44 2.24 -34.81
CA LEU A 206 -39.73 0.91 -35.39
C LEU A 206 -39.92 1.00 -36.93
N PHE A 207 -38.88 1.33 -37.71
CA PHE A 207 -38.95 1.30 -39.19
C PHE A 207 -38.17 0.11 -39.81
N CYS A 208 -38.15 -0.01 -41.15
CA CYS A 208 -37.72 -1.23 -41.86
C CYS A 208 -36.21 -1.49 -41.89
N CYS A 209 -35.38 -0.47 -41.68
CA CYS A 209 -33.92 -0.59 -41.72
C CYS A 209 -33.35 -0.47 -40.30
N CYS A 210 -32.49 -1.43 -39.93
CA CYS A 210 -31.79 -1.44 -38.66
C CYS A 210 -30.28 -1.25 -38.86
N GLN A 211 -29.62 -0.65 -37.87
CA GLN A 211 -28.17 -0.45 -37.85
C GLN A 211 -27.61 -0.78 -36.47
N GLN A 212 -26.34 -1.18 -36.40
CA GLN A 212 -25.65 -1.28 -35.12
C GLN A 212 -25.55 0.12 -34.51
N ILE A 213 -25.87 0.24 -33.21
CA ILE A 213 -25.61 1.47 -32.46
C ILE A 213 -24.73 1.12 -31.27
N ALA A 214 -23.79 2.01 -30.96
CA ALA A 214 -22.80 1.83 -29.92
C ALA A 214 -22.45 3.17 -29.30
N GLU A 215 -22.29 3.23 -27.99
CA GLU A 215 -21.72 4.40 -27.35
C GLU A 215 -20.93 3.98 -26.11
N GLN A 216 -19.80 4.65 -25.84
CA GLN A 216 -19.10 4.48 -24.57
C GLN A 216 -19.83 5.28 -23.49
N ILE A 217 -20.30 4.57 -22.47
CA ILE A 217 -21.03 5.16 -21.34
C ILE A 217 -20.03 5.67 -20.32
N LEU A 218 -20.17 6.95 -19.96
CA LEU A 218 -19.39 7.59 -18.91
C LEU A 218 -19.96 7.27 -17.52
N PRO A 219 -19.12 7.21 -16.47
CA PRO A 219 -19.59 6.96 -15.11
C PRO A 219 -20.50 8.08 -14.61
N THR A 220 -21.37 7.74 -13.67
CA THR A 220 -22.43 8.59 -13.10
C THR A 220 -21.91 9.92 -12.54
N VAL A 221 -20.71 9.96 -12.00
CA VAL A 221 -20.07 11.19 -11.49
C VAL A 221 -19.85 12.28 -12.56
N ILE A 222 -19.81 11.91 -13.85
CA ILE A 222 -19.63 12.86 -14.96
C ILE A 222 -20.98 13.44 -15.43
N TRP A 223 -22.10 12.87 -14.99
CA TRP A 223 -23.42 13.23 -15.49
C TRP A 223 -23.86 14.60 -14.98
N GLY A 224 -24.71 15.27 -15.75
CA GLY A 224 -25.12 16.65 -15.49
C GLY A 224 -26.61 16.88 -15.51
N LYS A 225 -27.01 18.13 -15.33
CA LYS A 225 -28.42 18.55 -15.15
C LYS A 225 -28.99 19.33 -16.33
N GLU A 226 -28.15 20.04 -17.07
CA GLU A 226 -28.58 20.96 -18.12
C GLU A 226 -27.96 20.59 -19.46
N PHE A 227 -28.81 20.43 -20.49
CA PHE A 227 -28.40 19.97 -21.81
C PHE A 227 -29.03 20.83 -22.90
N LEU A 228 -28.21 21.20 -23.88
CA LEU A 228 -28.62 21.93 -25.08
C LEU A 228 -28.70 20.94 -26.26
N LEU A 229 -29.87 20.80 -26.86
CA LEU A 229 -30.16 19.75 -27.85
C LEU A 229 -30.35 20.36 -29.23
N THR A 230 -29.74 19.73 -30.22
CA THR A 230 -29.79 20.17 -31.62
C THR A 230 -30.46 19.13 -32.50
N PRO A 231 -31.30 19.53 -33.47
CA PRO A 231 -31.94 18.58 -34.37
C PRO A 231 -30.93 18.03 -35.39
N TYR A 232 -31.29 16.98 -36.12
CA TYR A 232 -30.51 16.56 -37.29
C TYR A 232 -30.95 17.36 -38.52
N ALA A 233 -30.04 18.11 -39.13
CA ALA A 233 -30.29 18.85 -40.36
C ALA A 233 -30.71 17.88 -41.48
N THR A 234 -31.67 18.31 -42.28
CA THR A 234 -32.16 17.65 -43.52
C THR A 234 -32.71 16.21 -43.39
N ARG A 235 -32.70 15.60 -42.19
CA ARG A 235 -33.45 14.37 -41.92
C ARG A 235 -34.95 14.69 -41.83
N SER A 236 -35.77 13.76 -42.32
CA SER A 236 -37.24 13.92 -42.37
C SER A 236 -37.92 13.74 -41.02
N HIS A 237 -37.22 13.17 -40.03
CA HIS A 237 -37.72 12.92 -38.68
C HIS A 237 -36.74 13.47 -37.64
N GLY A 238 -37.28 13.95 -36.52
CA GLY A 238 -36.48 14.52 -35.43
C GLY A 238 -35.71 13.46 -34.64
N PRO A 239 -34.68 13.85 -33.88
CA PRO A 239 -34.04 12.95 -32.93
C PRO A 239 -34.96 12.56 -31.78
N TYR A 240 -34.75 11.34 -31.30
CA TYR A 240 -35.19 10.89 -29.98
C TYR A 240 -34.08 11.13 -28.96
N PHE A 241 -34.44 11.31 -27.70
CA PHE A 241 -33.48 11.44 -26.60
C PHE A 241 -33.81 10.42 -25.54
N LYS A 242 -32.84 9.57 -25.20
CA LYS A 242 -32.98 8.65 -24.08
C LYS A 242 -32.30 9.25 -22.87
N VAL A 243 -33.03 9.29 -21.76
CA VAL A 243 -32.58 9.93 -20.52
C VAL A 243 -32.59 8.91 -19.40
N VAL A 244 -31.46 8.72 -18.73
CA VAL A 244 -31.31 7.78 -17.61
C VAL A 244 -31.08 8.57 -16.33
N ALA A 245 -31.86 8.28 -15.29
CA ALA A 245 -31.70 8.91 -13.98
C ALA A 245 -30.55 8.29 -13.19
N ALA A 246 -29.63 9.13 -12.71
CA ALA A 246 -28.58 8.67 -11.80
C ALA A 246 -29.13 8.43 -10.37
N LEU A 247 -30.23 9.09 -10.03
CA LEU A 247 -30.86 9.05 -8.71
C LEU A 247 -32.38 8.87 -8.83
N GLY A 248 -33.01 8.25 -7.83
CA GLY A 248 -34.48 8.22 -7.74
C GLY A 248 -35.08 9.61 -7.49
N SER A 249 -36.38 9.75 -7.72
CA SER A 249 -37.12 11.03 -7.63
C SER A 249 -36.47 12.15 -8.45
N THR A 250 -36.05 11.81 -9.67
CA THR A 250 -35.49 12.75 -10.64
C THR A 250 -36.62 13.33 -11.49
N SER A 251 -36.75 14.65 -11.48
CA SER A 251 -37.72 15.40 -12.26
C SER A 251 -36.99 16.19 -13.34
N LEU A 252 -37.38 15.99 -14.60
CA LEU A 252 -36.80 16.69 -15.73
C LEU A 252 -37.86 17.41 -16.56
N ASN A 253 -37.48 18.58 -17.06
CA ASN A 253 -38.24 19.37 -18.01
C ASN A 253 -37.59 19.27 -19.39
N PHE A 254 -38.38 18.86 -20.37
CA PHE A 254 -37.99 18.83 -21.77
C PHE A 254 -38.75 19.91 -22.52
N THR A 255 -38.04 20.93 -23.00
CA THR A 255 -38.64 22.06 -23.73
C THR A 255 -38.09 22.13 -25.13
N CYS A 256 -38.99 22.24 -26.12
CA CYS A 256 -38.63 22.42 -27.53
C CYS A 256 -39.25 23.69 -28.08
N SER A 257 -38.54 24.34 -29.00
CA SER A 257 -38.97 25.61 -29.62
C SER A 257 -40.31 25.54 -30.37
N ALA A 258 -40.79 24.35 -30.76
CA ALA A 258 -42.02 24.17 -31.53
C ALA A 258 -43.22 23.59 -30.75
N SER A 259 -43.03 23.04 -29.55
CA SER A 259 -44.06 22.25 -28.84
C SER A 259 -44.25 22.57 -27.36
N GLY A 260 -43.49 23.51 -26.79
CA GLY A 260 -43.57 23.86 -25.37
C GLY A 260 -42.82 22.88 -24.46
N GLY A 261 -42.97 23.05 -23.14
CA GLY A 261 -42.27 22.26 -22.11
C GLY A 261 -43.12 21.10 -21.55
N ASN A 262 -42.53 19.90 -21.47
CA ASN A 262 -43.12 18.72 -20.84
C ASN A 262 -42.30 18.32 -19.61
N ASN A 263 -42.98 17.88 -18.53
CA ASN A 263 -42.33 17.40 -17.31
C ASN A 263 -42.40 15.88 -17.22
N PHE A 264 -41.30 15.25 -16.82
CA PHE A 264 -41.20 13.80 -16.59
C PHE A 264 -40.62 13.54 -15.21
N ASN A 265 -41.14 12.51 -14.53
CA ASN A 265 -40.68 12.10 -13.20
C ASN A 265 -40.21 10.65 -13.25
N LEU A 266 -38.93 10.45 -12.95
CA LEU A 266 -38.25 9.17 -12.83
C LEU A 266 -38.14 8.83 -11.35
N GLN A 267 -38.80 7.76 -10.92
CA GLN A 267 -39.02 7.47 -9.50
C GLN A 267 -37.81 6.76 -8.88
N ASN A 268 -37.22 5.81 -9.59
CA ASN A 268 -36.12 5.00 -9.11
C ASN A 268 -34.79 5.36 -9.78
N VAL A 269 -33.71 4.91 -9.15
CA VAL A 269 -32.36 4.99 -9.71
C VAL A 269 -32.29 4.12 -10.96
N GLY A 270 -31.64 4.61 -12.03
CA GLY A 270 -31.54 3.89 -13.30
C GLY A 270 -32.82 3.90 -14.15
N ASP A 271 -33.89 4.56 -13.69
CA ASP A 271 -35.12 4.74 -14.48
C ASP A 271 -34.80 5.47 -15.80
N VAL A 272 -35.50 5.08 -16.87
CA VAL A 272 -35.26 5.56 -18.24
C VAL A 272 -36.52 6.15 -18.84
N THR A 273 -36.40 7.28 -19.53
CA THR A 273 -37.46 7.83 -20.40
C THR A 273 -36.93 8.12 -21.80
N THR A 274 -37.83 8.13 -22.79
CA THR A 274 -37.51 8.47 -24.18
C THR A 274 -38.36 9.67 -24.62
N LEU A 275 -37.69 10.70 -25.15
CA LEU A 275 -38.27 11.98 -25.53
C LEU A 275 -38.16 12.17 -27.05
N TYR A 276 -39.09 12.88 -27.68
CA TYR A 276 -39.07 13.14 -29.12
C TYR A 276 -39.14 14.64 -29.40
N SER A 277 -38.20 15.17 -30.19
CA SER A 277 -38.04 16.62 -30.42
C SER A 277 -38.77 17.18 -31.63
N ASN A 278 -39.26 16.32 -32.53
CA ASN A 278 -39.87 16.74 -33.79
C ASN A 278 -39.03 17.75 -34.59
N SER A 279 -37.73 17.49 -34.72
CA SER A 279 -36.76 18.31 -35.48
C SER A 279 -36.58 19.74 -34.96
N SER A 280 -36.87 19.97 -33.68
CA SER A 280 -36.70 21.27 -33.02
C SER A 280 -35.41 21.36 -32.22
N TYR A 281 -34.97 22.59 -31.95
CA TYR A 281 -33.98 22.85 -30.92
C TYR A 281 -34.66 22.74 -29.55
N CYS A 282 -34.02 22.02 -28.63
CA CYS A 282 -34.63 21.68 -27.34
C CYS A 282 -33.62 21.80 -26.19
N SER A 283 -34.12 21.73 -24.97
CA SER A 283 -33.30 21.60 -23.77
C SER A 283 -33.87 20.55 -22.83
N ILE A 284 -32.98 19.93 -22.06
CA ILE A 284 -33.33 19.15 -20.87
C ILE A 284 -32.75 19.88 -19.67
N ILE A 285 -33.61 20.17 -18.68
CA ILE A 285 -33.21 20.67 -17.37
C ILE A 285 -33.75 19.70 -16.32
N SER A 286 -32.88 19.17 -15.48
CA SER A 286 -33.23 18.19 -14.44
C SER A 286 -32.84 18.69 -13.06
N ASN A 287 -33.61 18.31 -12.03
CA ASN A 287 -33.27 18.62 -10.64
C ASN A 287 -32.08 17.79 -10.13
N LYS A 288 -31.84 16.64 -10.74
CA LYS A 288 -30.77 15.68 -10.44
C LYS A 288 -30.12 15.23 -11.75
N PRO A 289 -28.87 14.77 -11.74
CA PRO A 289 -28.18 14.41 -12.96
C PRO A 289 -28.76 13.23 -13.66
N VAL A 290 -28.56 13.30 -14.96
CA VAL A 290 -29.03 12.33 -15.91
C VAL A 290 -27.96 12.12 -16.97
N LEU A 291 -27.98 10.94 -17.57
CA LEU A 291 -27.31 10.70 -18.84
C LEU A 291 -28.29 11.03 -19.96
N VAL A 292 -27.86 11.76 -20.99
CA VAL A 292 -28.67 12.02 -22.17
C VAL A 292 -27.97 11.46 -23.40
N THR A 293 -28.65 10.59 -24.15
CA THR A 293 -28.19 10.17 -25.48
C THR A 293 -29.18 10.63 -26.54
N GLN A 294 -28.66 11.09 -27.67
CA GLN A 294 -29.43 11.46 -28.85
C GLN A 294 -29.45 10.28 -29.82
N LEU A 295 -30.64 9.93 -30.29
CA LEU A 295 -30.92 8.79 -31.16
C LEU A 295 -31.46 9.27 -32.49
N GLY A 296 -30.78 8.92 -33.58
CA GLY A 296 -31.22 9.16 -34.95
C GLY A 296 -32.29 8.13 -35.40
N PRO A 297 -33.41 8.57 -35.99
CA PRO A 297 -34.48 7.67 -36.42
C PRO A 297 -34.10 6.84 -37.66
N SER A 298 -34.59 5.60 -37.75
CA SER A 298 -34.49 4.75 -38.94
C SER A 298 -35.20 5.35 -40.15
N GLN A 299 -34.82 4.93 -41.35
CA GLN A 299 -35.53 5.26 -42.58
C GLN A 299 -36.93 4.62 -42.58
N GLY A 300 -37.98 5.46 -42.67
CA GLY A 300 -39.34 5.00 -42.92
C GLY A 300 -39.54 4.56 -44.38
N SER A 301 -40.46 3.62 -44.61
CA SER A 301 -40.85 3.15 -45.95
C SER A 301 -41.48 4.29 -46.77
N GLY A 302 -40.66 5.07 -47.48
CA GLY A 302 -41.14 6.05 -48.47
C GLY A 302 -40.46 7.40 -48.61
N SER A 303 -39.32 7.72 -47.95
CA SER A 303 -38.39 8.84 -48.29
C SER A 303 -37.46 9.29 -47.15
N GLY A 304 -37.41 8.58 -46.01
CA GLY A 304 -36.44 8.89 -44.95
C GLY A 304 -35.00 8.69 -45.42
N LYS A 305 -34.08 9.56 -45.00
CA LYS A 305 -32.63 9.41 -45.21
C LYS A 305 -31.94 9.13 -43.87
N GLY A 306 -30.94 8.27 -43.91
CA GLY A 306 -30.05 7.93 -42.81
C GLY A 306 -30.56 6.79 -41.95
N ASP A 307 -29.67 5.85 -41.66
CA ASP A 307 -29.89 4.77 -40.72
C ASP A 307 -29.70 5.23 -39.25
N PRO A 308 -30.10 4.42 -38.25
CA PRO A 308 -30.01 4.78 -36.85
C PRO A 308 -28.59 5.04 -36.37
N VAL A 309 -28.47 6.07 -35.53
CA VAL A 309 -27.21 6.45 -34.88
C VAL A 309 -27.47 6.82 -33.42
N ILE A 310 -26.45 6.75 -32.59
CA ILE A 310 -26.50 7.18 -31.17
C ILE A 310 -25.33 8.12 -30.90
N SER A 311 -25.56 9.14 -30.07
CA SER A 311 -24.47 9.95 -29.52
C SER A 311 -24.77 10.33 -28.09
N LEU A 312 -23.74 10.28 -27.25
CA LEU A 312 -23.76 10.87 -25.92
C LEU A 312 -23.90 12.39 -26.03
N ILE A 313 -24.89 12.99 -25.38
CA ILE A 313 -25.01 14.45 -25.27
C ILE A 313 -24.44 14.87 -23.91
N PRO A 314 -23.31 15.58 -23.88
CA PRO A 314 -22.74 16.04 -22.63
C PRO A 314 -23.55 17.21 -22.06
N PRO A 315 -23.58 17.38 -20.73
CA PRO A 315 -24.18 18.54 -20.11
C PRO A 315 -23.31 19.79 -20.34
N ILE A 316 -23.90 20.98 -20.17
CA ILE A 316 -23.28 22.27 -20.53
C ILE A 316 -21.94 22.54 -19.85
N GLU A 317 -21.73 21.97 -18.66
CA GLU A 317 -20.52 22.12 -17.86
C GLU A 317 -19.31 21.39 -18.46
N LEU A 318 -19.54 20.35 -19.27
CA LEU A 318 -18.48 19.64 -20.01
C LEU A 318 -18.10 20.29 -21.35
N HIS A 319 -18.70 21.42 -21.71
CA HIS A 319 -18.39 22.13 -22.96
C HIS A 319 -16.96 22.70 -22.96
N GLN A 320 -16.32 22.78 -24.13
CA GLN A 320 -14.95 23.27 -24.32
C GLN A 320 -14.86 24.49 -25.25
N GLN A 321 -13.73 25.19 -25.23
CA GLN A 321 -13.45 26.31 -26.15
C GLN A 321 -12.66 25.88 -27.40
N ASN A 322 -11.88 24.79 -27.30
CA ASN A 322 -11.02 24.28 -28.36
C ASN A 322 -11.38 22.81 -28.58
N ILE A 323 -11.81 22.45 -29.79
CA ILE A 323 -12.22 21.08 -30.13
C ILE A 323 -11.44 20.64 -31.37
N THR A 324 -10.75 19.50 -31.27
CA THR A 324 -10.21 18.79 -32.43
C THR A 324 -11.07 17.58 -32.73
N LEU A 325 -11.52 17.44 -33.97
CA LEU A 325 -12.42 16.38 -34.41
C LEU A 325 -12.05 15.86 -35.80
N VAL A 326 -12.62 14.71 -36.17
CA VAL A 326 -12.43 14.08 -37.48
C VAL A 326 -13.76 13.95 -38.22
N ILE A 327 -13.81 14.32 -39.49
CA ILE A 327 -14.94 13.92 -40.33
C ILE A 327 -14.47 12.71 -41.16
N PRO A 328 -15.02 11.50 -40.91
CA PRO A 328 -14.63 10.30 -41.64
C PRO A 328 -14.91 10.43 -43.14
N GLY A 329 -13.95 10.02 -43.97
CA GLY A 329 -14.05 10.09 -45.43
C GLY A 329 -14.77 8.90 -46.06
N PHE A 330 -16.00 8.62 -45.66
CA PHE A 330 -16.79 7.55 -46.27
C PHE A 330 -17.32 7.98 -47.65
N SER A 331 -16.89 7.27 -48.70
CA SER A 331 -17.26 7.61 -50.08
C SER A 331 -18.76 7.52 -50.40
N THR A 332 -19.54 6.80 -49.58
CA THR A 332 -21.00 6.69 -49.71
C THR A 332 -21.75 7.80 -48.99
N ILE A 333 -21.18 8.34 -47.91
CA ILE A 333 -21.85 9.35 -47.07
C ILE A 333 -21.76 10.72 -47.73
N THR A 334 -22.91 11.18 -48.23
CA THR A 334 -23.03 12.40 -49.02
C THR A 334 -23.39 13.64 -48.20
N ASN A 335 -23.87 13.46 -46.97
CA ASN A 335 -24.28 14.55 -46.09
C ASN A 335 -23.52 14.45 -44.77
N ASN A 336 -22.69 15.43 -44.46
CA ASN A 336 -22.00 15.53 -43.17
C ASN A 336 -22.31 16.89 -42.55
N PHE A 337 -22.43 16.92 -41.24
CA PHE A 337 -22.76 18.12 -40.49
C PHE A 337 -22.01 18.16 -39.17
N ILE A 338 -21.76 19.38 -38.70
CA ILE A 338 -21.39 19.66 -37.33
C ILE A 338 -22.50 20.51 -36.72
N ASN A 339 -23.13 19.99 -35.68
CA ASN A 339 -24.02 20.77 -34.84
C ASN A 339 -23.22 21.38 -33.69
N ILE A 340 -23.40 22.68 -33.48
CA ILE A 340 -22.80 23.42 -32.37
C ILE A 340 -23.90 23.76 -31.37
N ALA A 341 -23.64 23.52 -30.09
CA ALA A 341 -24.49 23.98 -28.99
C ALA A 341 -23.67 24.76 -27.96
N THR A 342 -24.17 25.93 -27.55
CA THR A 342 -23.48 26.83 -26.60
C THR A 342 -24.49 27.66 -25.82
N THR A 343 -24.14 28.10 -24.62
CA THR A 343 -24.98 29.01 -23.82
C THR A 343 -24.96 30.44 -24.34
N THR A 344 -23.92 30.83 -25.09
CA THR A 344 -23.68 32.21 -25.53
C THR A 344 -23.19 32.25 -26.97
N LYS A 345 -23.78 33.14 -27.78
CA LYS A 345 -23.34 33.33 -29.17
C LYS A 345 -21.89 33.81 -29.20
N GLY A 346 -21.13 33.27 -30.15
CA GLY A 346 -19.74 33.66 -30.38
C GLY A 346 -19.32 33.50 -31.83
N SER A 347 -18.15 34.03 -32.15
CA SER A 347 -17.47 33.79 -33.42
C SER A 347 -16.87 32.39 -33.44
N LEU A 348 -17.33 31.55 -34.37
CA LEU A 348 -16.79 30.21 -34.58
C LEU A 348 -15.69 30.25 -35.64
N TYR A 349 -14.52 29.74 -35.28
CA TYR A 349 -13.39 29.54 -36.16
C TYR A 349 -13.22 28.05 -36.45
N ILE A 350 -13.06 27.69 -37.73
CA ILE A 350 -12.74 26.32 -38.16
C ILE A 350 -11.42 26.38 -38.91
N ASN A 351 -10.40 25.66 -38.44
CA ASN A 351 -9.02 25.72 -38.93
C ASN A 351 -8.50 27.17 -39.02
N GLY A 352 -8.82 27.97 -38.00
CA GLY A 352 -8.47 29.39 -37.92
C GLY A 352 -9.29 30.33 -38.82
N GLN A 353 -10.21 29.82 -39.64
CA GLN A 353 -11.06 30.62 -40.52
C GLN A 353 -12.43 30.90 -39.87
N LEU A 354 -12.81 32.18 -39.80
CA LEU A 354 -14.11 32.62 -39.26
C LEU A 354 -15.26 32.07 -40.14
N GLN A 355 -16.22 31.42 -39.51
CA GLN A 355 -17.41 30.88 -40.17
C GLN A 355 -18.63 31.79 -40.02
N SER A 356 -19.44 31.87 -41.08
CA SER A 356 -20.76 32.51 -41.02
C SER A 356 -21.77 31.53 -40.43
N VAL A 357 -22.21 31.77 -39.19
CA VAL A 357 -23.08 30.86 -38.43
C VAL A 357 -24.45 31.48 -38.18
N THR A 358 -25.52 30.75 -38.53
CA THR A 358 -26.91 31.11 -38.17
C THR A 358 -27.27 30.46 -36.83
N TRP A 359 -27.40 31.27 -35.79
CA TRP A 359 -27.74 30.82 -34.44
C TRP A 359 -29.25 30.75 -34.21
N ASN A 360 -29.73 29.59 -33.75
CA ASN A 360 -31.12 29.35 -33.35
C ASN A 360 -31.22 29.37 -31.82
N ASN A 361 -32.30 29.94 -31.29
CA ASN A 361 -32.50 30.04 -29.85
C ASN A 361 -32.98 28.71 -29.25
N ILE A 362 -32.46 28.37 -28.08
CA ILE A 362 -32.90 27.25 -27.25
C ILE A 362 -33.55 27.84 -26.00
N TYR A 363 -34.78 27.40 -25.70
CA TYR A 363 -35.60 27.97 -24.63
C TYR A 363 -35.80 26.96 -23.49
N ASN A 364 -35.94 27.49 -22.27
CA ASN A 364 -36.45 26.73 -21.13
C ASN A 364 -37.99 26.79 -21.03
N SER A 365 -38.55 26.10 -20.03
CA SER A 365 -40.00 26.04 -19.79
C SER A 365 -40.67 27.39 -19.51
N MET A 366 -39.90 28.39 -19.09
CA MET A 366 -40.37 29.77 -18.87
C MET A 366 -40.26 30.64 -20.13
N SER A 367 -39.96 30.05 -21.28
CA SER A 367 -39.69 30.75 -22.55
C SER A 367 -38.48 31.69 -22.53
N SER A 368 -37.57 31.53 -21.56
CA SER A 368 -36.30 32.25 -21.52
C SER A 368 -35.27 31.55 -22.38
N ILE A 369 -34.47 32.32 -23.12
CA ILE A 369 -33.34 31.79 -23.90
C ILE A 369 -32.26 31.35 -22.91
N ILE A 370 -31.86 30.08 -23.00
CA ILE A 370 -30.79 29.50 -22.17
C ILE A 370 -29.57 29.06 -22.99
N GLY A 371 -29.70 29.05 -24.32
CA GLY A 371 -28.59 28.72 -25.20
C GLY A 371 -28.94 28.89 -26.67
N TYR A 372 -27.99 28.49 -27.50
CA TYR A 372 -28.03 28.63 -28.93
C TYR A 372 -27.51 27.37 -29.61
N GLY A 373 -28.15 27.00 -30.71
CA GLY A 373 -27.74 25.89 -31.56
C GLY A 373 -27.49 26.35 -32.99
N ALA A 374 -26.53 25.73 -33.67
CA ALA A 374 -26.28 25.94 -35.09
C ALA A 374 -25.93 24.62 -35.78
N GLN A 375 -26.13 24.54 -37.09
CA GLN A 375 -25.83 23.36 -37.90
C GLN A 375 -24.98 23.80 -39.09
N ILE A 376 -23.84 23.15 -39.29
CA ILE A 376 -22.85 23.55 -40.28
C ILE A 376 -22.66 22.38 -41.26
N PRO A 377 -23.02 22.53 -42.55
CA PRO A 377 -22.86 21.47 -43.53
C PRO A 377 -21.40 21.34 -43.99
N PHE A 378 -20.96 20.09 -44.13
CA PHE A 378 -19.67 19.68 -44.69
C PHE A 378 -19.92 18.77 -45.90
N ASN A 379 -20.35 19.37 -47.01
CA ASN A 379 -20.73 18.61 -48.20
C ASN A 379 -19.47 18.16 -48.98
N THR A 380 -19.48 16.92 -49.47
CA THR A 380 -18.41 16.27 -50.27
C THR A 380 -17.04 16.18 -49.58
N ILE A 381 -16.89 15.16 -48.72
CA ILE A 381 -15.61 14.73 -48.15
C ILE A 381 -15.25 13.36 -48.73
N SER A 382 -14.25 13.30 -49.61
CA SER A 382 -13.78 12.04 -50.22
C SER A 382 -12.67 11.35 -49.41
N THR A 383 -12.07 12.06 -48.46
CA THR A 383 -10.95 11.59 -47.61
C THR A 383 -11.10 12.12 -46.21
N SER A 384 -10.84 11.28 -45.20
CA SER A 384 -10.94 11.64 -43.78
C SER A 384 -10.11 12.88 -43.48
N SER A 385 -10.69 13.84 -42.77
CA SER A 385 -10.06 15.14 -42.52
C SER A 385 -10.23 15.57 -41.07
N SER A 386 -9.15 16.11 -40.48
CA SER A 386 -9.15 16.66 -39.12
C SER A 386 -9.49 18.15 -39.14
N TYR A 387 -10.30 18.60 -38.19
CA TYR A 387 -10.70 19.99 -38.04
C TYR A 387 -10.47 20.46 -36.61
N THR A 388 -9.98 21.69 -36.48
CA THR A 388 -9.86 22.41 -35.20
C THR A 388 -10.92 23.49 -35.14
N LEU A 389 -11.75 23.46 -34.11
CA LEU A 389 -12.81 24.40 -33.86
C LEU A 389 -12.47 25.23 -32.64
N PHE A 390 -12.64 26.55 -32.74
CA PHE A 390 -12.43 27.48 -31.65
C PHE A 390 -13.59 28.47 -31.53
N MET A 391 -14.03 28.71 -30.30
CA MET A 391 -14.90 29.81 -29.90
C MET A 391 -14.41 30.40 -28.58
N GLN A 392 -14.67 31.69 -28.38
CA GLN A 392 -14.40 32.36 -27.09
C GLN A 392 -15.29 31.80 -25.96
N THR A 393 -16.48 31.34 -26.30
CA THR A 393 -17.44 30.75 -25.36
C THR A 393 -17.32 29.22 -25.42
N ARG A 394 -17.70 28.54 -24.32
CA ARG A 394 -17.69 27.07 -24.29
C ARG A 394 -18.82 26.52 -25.14
N PHE A 395 -18.53 25.49 -25.93
CA PHE A 395 -19.50 24.81 -26.78
C PHE A 395 -19.20 23.31 -26.85
N ILE A 396 -20.15 22.57 -27.40
CA ILE A 396 -19.95 21.19 -27.84
C ILE A 396 -20.21 21.08 -29.34
N ALA A 397 -19.52 20.15 -29.99
CA ALA A 397 -19.72 19.81 -31.39
C ALA A 397 -20.28 18.38 -31.51
N LEU A 398 -21.52 18.23 -31.97
CA LEU A 398 -22.09 16.94 -32.36
C LEU A 398 -21.82 16.74 -33.85
N VAL A 399 -20.96 15.79 -34.18
CA VAL A 399 -20.56 15.46 -35.55
C VAL A 399 -21.41 14.29 -36.03
N TYR A 400 -22.00 14.40 -37.21
CA TYR A 400 -22.77 13.29 -37.78
C TYR A 400 -22.80 13.35 -39.31
N GLY A 401 -23.01 12.20 -39.93
CA GLY A 401 -23.23 12.10 -41.36
C GLY A 401 -24.11 10.92 -41.72
N PHE A 402 -24.75 11.02 -42.88
CA PHE A 402 -25.67 9.98 -43.35
C PHE A 402 -25.88 9.99 -44.88
N ASP A 403 -26.27 8.82 -45.40
CA ASP A 403 -26.78 8.61 -46.74
C ASP A 403 -28.07 7.74 -46.72
N SER A 404 -28.33 6.97 -47.78
CA SER A 404 -29.50 6.09 -47.88
C SER A 404 -29.33 4.70 -47.24
N TYR A 405 -28.17 4.37 -46.69
CA TYR A 405 -27.87 3.06 -46.11
C TYR A 405 -26.96 3.12 -44.87
N HIS A 406 -26.51 4.31 -44.49
CA HIS A 406 -25.46 4.49 -43.50
C HIS A 406 -25.66 5.76 -42.70
N GLY A 407 -25.26 5.70 -41.42
CA GLY A 407 -25.12 6.86 -40.56
C GLY A 407 -23.94 6.70 -39.59
N TYR A 408 -23.34 7.81 -39.19
CA TYR A 408 -22.45 7.87 -38.01
C TYR A 408 -22.81 9.11 -37.20
N SER A 409 -22.55 9.09 -35.90
CA SER A 409 -22.66 10.28 -35.07
C SER A 409 -21.89 10.16 -33.77
N TYR A 410 -21.20 11.22 -33.38
CA TYR A 410 -20.51 11.27 -32.10
C TYR A 410 -20.35 12.70 -31.58
N SER A 411 -20.14 12.83 -30.28
CA SER A 411 -19.87 14.13 -29.64
C SER A 411 -18.36 14.37 -29.51
N ALA A 412 -17.91 15.53 -30.00
CA ALA A 412 -16.53 15.99 -29.92
C ALA A 412 -16.37 17.09 -28.88
N GLY A 413 -15.23 17.10 -28.18
CA GLY A 413 -14.85 18.18 -27.26
C GLY A 413 -15.46 18.10 -25.87
N ILE A 414 -15.61 16.88 -25.33
CA ILE A 414 -16.07 16.67 -23.96
C ILE A 414 -14.93 16.94 -22.97
N ASN A 415 -15.11 17.88 -22.06
CA ASN A 415 -14.14 18.21 -21.02
C ASN A 415 -14.17 17.25 -19.83
N LEU A 416 -13.47 16.14 -19.93
CA LEU A 416 -13.39 15.17 -18.83
C LEU A 416 -12.50 15.63 -17.66
N THR A 417 -11.68 16.69 -17.83
CA THR A 417 -10.73 17.18 -16.81
C THR A 417 -11.25 18.38 -16.00
N GLY A 418 -12.56 18.53 -15.80
CA GLY A 418 -13.05 19.78 -15.19
C GLY A 418 -14.48 19.82 -14.67
N ASN A 419 -15.06 18.69 -14.30
CA ASN A 419 -16.44 18.66 -13.80
C ASN A 419 -16.61 18.16 -12.36
N ASP A 420 -15.50 17.79 -11.73
CA ASP A 420 -15.47 17.57 -10.30
C ASP A 420 -15.01 18.89 -9.65
N PRO A 421 -15.93 19.74 -9.15
CA PRO A 421 -15.59 20.93 -8.36
C PRO A 421 -14.61 20.68 -7.21
N CYS A 422 -14.45 19.44 -6.74
CA CYS A 422 -13.48 19.06 -5.72
C CYS A 422 -12.05 18.98 -6.26
N LEU A 423 -11.87 18.88 -7.58
CA LEU A 423 -10.55 18.97 -8.22
C LEU A 423 -9.99 20.39 -8.26
N SER A 424 -10.79 21.42 -7.93
CA SER A 424 -10.35 22.81 -7.81
C SER A 424 -10.58 23.32 -6.39
N ASN A 425 -9.49 23.55 -5.65
CA ASN A 425 -9.52 24.04 -4.26
C ASN A 425 -10.50 23.27 -3.33
N ASN A 426 -10.66 21.96 -3.55
CA ASN A 426 -11.62 21.12 -2.80
C ASN A 426 -13.05 21.71 -2.78
N GLY A 427 -13.51 22.37 -3.85
CA GLY A 427 -14.80 23.07 -3.88
C GLY A 427 -14.92 24.26 -2.91
N GLY A 428 -13.87 24.64 -2.19
CA GLY A 428 -13.97 25.56 -1.05
C GLY A 428 -14.49 24.89 0.22
N CYS A 429 -14.52 23.57 0.26
CA CYS A 429 -14.80 22.79 1.46
C CYS A 429 -13.53 22.68 2.32
N ASP A 430 -13.68 22.85 3.62
CA ASP A 430 -12.59 22.72 4.58
C ASP A 430 -12.03 21.30 4.63
N GLN A 431 -12.89 20.29 4.47
CA GLN A 431 -12.49 18.89 4.60
C GLN A 431 -12.86 18.02 3.41
N LEU A 432 -14.10 17.53 3.34
CA LEU A 432 -14.52 16.64 2.26
C LEU A 432 -15.41 17.39 1.30
N CYS A 433 -14.89 17.64 0.10
CA CYS A 433 -15.74 17.92 -1.02
C CYS A 433 -16.12 16.59 -1.66
N THR A 434 -17.41 16.28 -1.64
CA THR A 434 -17.95 15.23 -2.50
C THR A 434 -18.62 15.90 -3.66
N SER A 435 -18.11 15.62 -4.87
CA SER A 435 -18.85 15.90 -6.09
C SER A 435 -20.14 15.13 -6.01
N THR A 436 -21.20 15.88 -5.76
CA THR A 436 -22.53 15.31 -5.80
C THR A 436 -23.00 15.47 -7.21
N PHE A 437 -23.92 14.60 -7.54
CA PHE A 437 -24.72 14.68 -8.72
C PHE A 437 -25.15 16.14 -9.11
N GLY A 438 -24.37 16.75 -10.00
CA GLY A 438 -24.53 18.11 -10.56
C GLY A 438 -24.32 19.25 -9.56
N SER A 439 -23.48 19.07 -8.52
CA SER A 439 -23.03 20.08 -7.55
C SER A 439 -21.84 19.52 -6.75
N TYR A 440 -21.54 20.10 -5.59
CA TYR A 440 -20.70 19.49 -4.59
C TYR A 440 -21.24 19.82 -3.21
N ALA A 441 -21.05 18.88 -2.29
CA ALA A 441 -21.37 19.10 -0.89
C ALA A 441 -20.06 19.10 -0.11
N CYS A 442 -19.91 20.10 0.73
CA CYS A 442 -18.96 20.04 1.81
C CYS A 442 -19.58 19.16 2.89
N SER A 443 -18.98 18.01 3.09
CA SER A 443 -19.16 17.24 4.31
C SER A 443 -17.91 17.38 5.13
N CYS A 444 -18.07 17.17 6.43
CA CYS A 444 -16.91 16.96 7.25
C CYS A 444 -16.59 15.47 7.28
N HIS A 445 -15.34 15.14 7.59
CA HIS A 445 -15.05 13.77 7.98
C HIS A 445 -15.95 13.41 9.18
N PRO A 446 -16.23 12.12 9.42
CA PRO A 446 -16.82 11.67 10.69
C PRO A 446 -16.14 12.37 11.88
N GLY A 447 -16.88 12.62 12.95
CA GLY A 447 -16.41 13.34 14.16
C GLY A 447 -16.17 14.85 14.01
N PHE A 448 -16.65 15.45 12.93
CA PHE A 448 -16.75 16.90 12.77
C PHE A 448 -18.18 17.30 12.42
N SER A 449 -18.55 18.50 12.84
CA SER A 449 -19.82 19.13 12.55
C SER A 449 -19.60 20.26 11.56
N LEU A 450 -20.43 20.25 10.51
CA LEU A 450 -20.42 21.30 9.50
C LEU A 450 -21.01 22.58 10.10
N ASP A 451 -20.30 23.68 9.90
CA ASP A 451 -20.73 24.99 10.37
C ASP A 451 -22.04 25.44 9.69
N LEU A 452 -22.68 26.48 10.26
CA LEU A 452 -23.95 27.01 9.74
C LEU A 452 -23.85 27.59 8.32
N ASN A 453 -22.63 27.88 7.84
CA ASN A 453 -22.39 28.38 6.50
C ASN A 453 -22.27 27.25 5.47
N GLY A 454 -22.07 26.01 5.92
CA GLY A 454 -22.04 24.81 5.07
C GLY A 454 -20.69 24.54 4.41
N TYR A 455 -19.59 25.09 4.93
CA TYR A 455 -18.26 24.99 4.30
C TYR A 455 -17.15 24.55 5.25
N ASN A 456 -17.20 24.96 6.52
CA ASN A 456 -16.14 24.69 7.49
C ASN A 456 -16.52 23.60 8.46
N CYS A 457 -15.52 22.85 8.94
CA CYS A 457 -15.72 21.69 9.77
C CYS A 457 -15.11 21.90 11.14
N SER A 458 -15.95 21.99 12.15
CA SER A 458 -15.53 22.05 13.55
C SER A 458 -15.60 20.67 14.19
N ASP A 459 -14.54 20.30 14.90
CA ASP A 459 -14.46 19.04 15.62
C ASP A 459 -15.67 18.85 16.56
N ILE A 460 -16.28 17.67 16.55
CA ILE A 460 -17.33 17.31 17.49
C ILE A 460 -16.61 16.74 18.70
N ASP A 461 -16.67 17.41 19.85
CA ASP A 461 -16.11 16.86 21.07
C ASP A 461 -17.01 15.77 21.65
N GLU A 462 -16.83 14.52 21.19
CA GLU A 462 -17.62 13.39 21.68
C GLU A 462 -17.23 12.95 23.10
N CYS A 463 -16.11 13.44 23.65
CA CYS A 463 -15.75 13.20 25.05
C CYS A 463 -16.53 14.06 26.03
N ALA A 464 -17.26 15.08 25.55
CA ALA A 464 -18.16 15.87 26.38
C ALA A 464 -19.34 15.05 26.97
N ASP A 465 -19.71 13.93 26.33
CA ASP A 465 -20.76 12.99 26.80
C ASP A 465 -20.38 11.53 26.39
N SER A 466 -19.20 11.07 26.81
CA SER A 466 -18.56 9.83 26.30
C SER A 466 -19.11 8.51 26.85
N ASP A 467 -19.25 7.51 25.97
CA ASP A 467 -19.58 6.11 26.27
C ASP A 467 -18.34 5.16 26.34
N CYS A 468 -17.10 5.68 26.42
CA CYS A 468 -15.87 4.86 26.49
C CYS A 468 -15.72 4.12 27.83
N GLU A 469 -15.28 2.85 27.82
CA GLU A 469 -15.07 2.07 29.04
C GLU A 469 -13.92 2.60 29.91
N HIS A 470 -12.83 3.04 29.28
CA HIS A 470 -11.64 3.53 29.99
C HIS A 470 -11.38 5.01 29.72
N ILE A 471 -10.55 5.33 28.73
CA ILE A 471 -10.14 6.69 28.44
C ILE A 471 -10.88 7.13 27.18
N CYS A 472 -11.43 8.34 27.18
CA CYS A 472 -11.89 9.01 25.97
C CYS A 472 -10.89 10.10 25.63
N VAL A 473 -10.30 10.05 24.43
CA VAL A 473 -9.48 11.15 23.92
C VAL A 473 -10.20 11.74 22.73
N ASN A 474 -10.63 12.99 22.89
CA ASN A 474 -11.20 13.75 21.80
C ASN A 474 -10.07 14.12 20.85
N THR A 475 -10.21 13.71 19.61
CA THR A 475 -9.24 13.90 18.54
C THR A 475 -9.93 14.69 17.44
N ILE A 476 -9.17 15.44 16.67
CA ILE A 476 -9.75 16.28 15.61
C ILE A 476 -10.42 15.35 14.57
N GLY A 477 -11.75 15.23 14.60
CA GLY A 477 -12.57 14.34 13.78
C GLY A 477 -12.97 13.01 14.39
N SER A 478 -12.82 12.82 15.68
CA SER A 478 -13.24 11.59 16.32
C SER A 478 -13.04 11.68 17.80
N TYR A 479 -13.47 10.65 18.48
CA TYR A 479 -12.91 10.32 19.78
C TYR A 479 -12.41 8.90 19.70
N SER A 480 -11.23 8.70 20.25
CA SER A 480 -10.76 7.35 20.51
C SER A 480 -11.08 7.02 21.95
N CYS A 481 -11.88 5.98 22.13
CA CYS A 481 -11.76 5.25 23.37
C CYS A 481 -10.36 4.63 23.36
N LEU A 482 -9.59 4.83 24.41
CA LEU A 482 -8.34 4.14 24.62
C LEU A 482 -8.54 3.21 25.80
N CYS A 483 -8.08 2.00 25.61
CA CYS A 483 -7.94 1.08 26.71
C CYS A 483 -6.63 1.37 27.41
N HIS A 484 -6.61 1.24 28.72
CA HIS A 484 -5.36 1.12 29.44
C HIS A 484 -4.53 -0.06 28.88
N ASP A 485 -3.21 0.02 29.01
CA ASP A 485 -2.27 -0.92 28.40
C ASP A 485 -2.59 -2.40 28.71
N GLY A 486 -2.43 -3.26 27.70
CA GLY A 486 -2.76 -4.69 27.77
C GLY A 486 -4.14 -5.05 27.19
N TYR A 487 -4.88 -4.07 26.69
CA TYR A 487 -6.21 -4.25 26.14
C TYR A 487 -6.33 -3.58 24.75
N SER A 488 -6.87 -4.28 23.76
CA SER A 488 -7.46 -3.64 22.58
C SER A 488 -8.87 -3.23 22.85
N LEU A 489 -9.29 -2.16 22.22
CA LEU A 489 -10.69 -2.00 21.92
C LEU A 489 -11.25 -3.26 21.24
N ASP A 490 -12.31 -3.81 21.81
CA ASP A 490 -13.02 -4.93 21.20
C ASP A 490 -13.68 -4.48 19.88
N THR A 491 -14.42 -5.37 19.24
CA THR A 491 -15.04 -5.09 17.93
C THR A 491 -16.08 -3.96 17.94
N ASN A 492 -16.50 -3.44 19.09
CA ASN A 492 -17.40 -2.27 19.18
C ASN A 492 -16.66 -0.94 19.33
N ASN A 493 -15.33 -0.93 19.41
CA ASN A 493 -14.50 0.28 19.54
C ASN A 493 -14.92 1.22 20.69
N ARG A 494 -15.48 0.67 21.77
CA ARG A 494 -15.79 1.42 23.02
C ARG A 494 -15.39 0.70 24.28
N ASN A 495 -15.46 -0.64 24.26
CA ASN A 495 -15.08 -1.52 25.34
C ASN A 495 -13.71 -2.16 25.09
N CYS A 496 -13.07 -2.62 26.15
CA CYS A 496 -11.69 -3.07 26.16
C CYS A 496 -11.60 -4.60 26.34
N SER A 497 -11.13 -5.28 25.29
CA SER A 497 -10.73 -6.69 25.25
C SER A 497 -9.20 -6.81 25.13
N VAL A 498 -8.59 -7.97 24.97
CA VAL A 498 -7.11 -8.11 24.92
C VAL A 498 -6.64 -8.27 23.45
N LEU A 499 -5.59 -7.53 23.02
CA LEU A 499 -5.07 -7.53 21.62
C LEU A 499 -4.52 -8.90 21.17
N LEU A 500 -4.69 -9.22 19.88
CA LEU A 500 -4.11 -10.35 19.13
C LEU A 500 -3.81 -9.98 17.64
N GLN A 501 -2.59 -9.55 17.24
CA GLN A 501 -2.15 -9.49 15.82
C GLN A 501 -0.61 -9.53 15.64
N ASP A 502 -0.17 -10.37 14.69
CA ASP A 502 1.23 -10.78 14.44
C ASP A 502 1.97 -10.00 13.35
N SER A 503 3.00 -9.28 13.75
CA SER A 503 4.22 -9.10 12.96
C SER A 503 5.40 -9.34 13.88
N SER A 504 5.98 -10.53 13.80
CA SER A 504 7.02 -10.97 14.72
C SER A 504 8.42 -10.74 14.16
N ALA A 505 9.24 -9.99 14.90
CA ALA A 505 10.52 -9.50 14.42
C ALA A 505 11.71 -10.48 14.54
N ALA A 506 11.47 -11.71 15.00
CA ALA A 506 12.35 -12.84 14.71
C ALA A 506 12.27 -13.25 13.23
N TYR A 507 11.24 -12.77 12.50
CA TYR A 507 11.15 -12.95 11.07
C TYR A 507 11.54 -11.68 10.31
N GLY A 508 12.28 -11.88 9.22
CA GLY A 508 12.60 -10.82 8.28
C GLY A 508 12.98 -11.41 6.94
N THR A 509 13.47 -10.57 6.04
CA THR A 509 13.84 -10.99 4.69
C THR A 509 15.34 -10.95 4.45
N GLU A 510 16.14 -10.32 5.31
CA GLU A 510 17.61 -10.22 5.15
C GLU A 510 18.31 -10.34 6.51
N PHE A 511 19.37 -11.14 6.59
CA PHE A 511 20.13 -11.43 7.80
C PHE A 511 21.64 -11.43 7.51
N TYR A 512 22.42 -10.84 8.41
CA TYR A 512 23.87 -10.95 8.43
C TYR A 512 24.29 -11.74 9.65
N VAL A 513 24.92 -12.89 9.43
CA VAL A 513 25.31 -13.83 10.49
C VAL A 513 26.80 -14.12 10.46
N GLY A 514 27.34 -14.51 11.61
CA GLY A 514 28.72 -14.97 11.77
C GLY A 514 28.85 -15.91 12.95
N ALA A 515 30.03 -16.48 13.19
CA ALA A 515 30.26 -17.30 14.36
C ALA A 515 31.64 -17.07 14.95
N MET A 516 31.65 -16.94 16.28
CA MET A 516 32.83 -16.86 17.14
C MET A 516 33.56 -18.21 17.19
N ARG A 517 34.72 -18.23 17.83
CA ARG A 517 35.56 -19.43 17.92
C ARG A 517 34.93 -20.45 18.86
N ASN A 518 34.92 -21.72 18.44
CA ASN A 518 34.53 -22.85 19.29
C ASN A 518 35.78 -23.54 19.89
N LEU A 519 35.61 -24.34 20.95
CA LEU A 519 36.70 -24.88 21.78
C LEU A 519 37.65 -25.87 21.02
N ARG A 520 38.88 -25.45 20.66
CA ARG A 520 40.04 -26.24 20.11
C ARG A 520 39.79 -27.27 18.96
N GLY A 521 40.03 -26.94 17.67
CA GLY A 521 40.58 -27.86 16.62
C GLY A 521 39.71 -28.23 15.37
N ASP A 522 40.09 -27.77 14.19
CA ASP A 522 39.86 -28.25 12.80
C ASP A 522 38.49 -28.67 12.18
N THR A 523 37.37 -28.85 12.91
CA THR A 523 36.05 -29.04 12.25
C THR A 523 34.92 -28.38 13.05
N ASP A 524 34.64 -27.11 12.74
CA ASP A 524 33.43 -26.45 13.23
C ASP A 524 32.33 -26.62 12.18
N ASP A 525 31.14 -27.11 12.58
CA ASP A 525 29.96 -27.17 11.71
C ASP A 525 29.02 -26.03 12.11
N LEU A 526 28.93 -24.99 11.28
CA LEU A 526 27.93 -23.94 11.48
C LEU A 526 26.60 -24.40 10.86
N LEU A 527 25.64 -24.73 11.72
CA LEU A 527 24.30 -25.15 11.34
C LEU A 527 23.34 -23.96 11.40
N LEU A 528 22.50 -23.84 10.39
CA LEU A 528 21.39 -22.89 10.34
C LEU A 528 20.08 -23.65 10.35
N TYR A 529 19.18 -23.29 11.26
CA TYR A 529 17.80 -23.77 11.24
C TYR A 529 16.90 -22.64 10.78
N ILE A 530 16.27 -22.84 9.63
CA ILE A 530 15.41 -21.84 9.00
C ILE A 530 13.95 -22.23 9.17
N THR A 531 13.13 -21.32 9.70
CA THR A 531 11.67 -21.47 9.80
C THR A 531 10.96 -20.32 9.11
N THR A 532 9.66 -20.47 8.84
CA THR A 532 8.82 -19.39 8.32
C THR A 532 7.43 -19.43 8.99
N PRO A 533 6.84 -18.28 9.34
CA PRO A 533 5.45 -18.20 9.75
C PRO A 533 4.50 -18.31 8.54
N SER A 534 5.02 -18.22 7.32
CA SER A 534 4.23 -18.20 6.09
C SER A 534 3.57 -19.55 5.83
N VAL A 535 2.27 -19.51 5.50
CA VAL A 535 1.54 -20.68 4.98
C VAL A 535 2.02 -21.08 3.58
N SER A 536 2.66 -20.16 2.86
CA SER A 536 3.24 -20.39 1.53
C SER A 536 4.74 -20.64 1.62
N SER A 537 5.26 -21.47 0.72
CA SER A 537 6.70 -21.77 0.65
C SER A 537 7.52 -20.50 0.39
N VAL A 538 8.55 -20.26 1.20
CA VAL A 538 9.45 -19.11 1.10
C VAL A 538 10.79 -19.54 0.53
N SER A 539 11.21 -18.91 -0.57
CA SER A 539 12.52 -19.16 -1.20
C SER A 539 13.56 -18.19 -0.68
N PHE A 540 14.76 -18.68 -0.38
CA PHE A 540 15.86 -17.85 0.13
C PHE A 540 17.22 -18.36 -0.36
N SER A 541 18.23 -17.50 -0.30
CA SER A 541 19.59 -17.77 -0.71
C SER A 541 20.60 -17.36 0.35
N ILE A 542 21.73 -18.07 0.38
CA ILE A 542 22.86 -17.82 1.28
C ILE A 542 24.06 -17.41 0.43
N LYS A 543 24.70 -16.30 0.77
CA LYS A 543 25.78 -15.67 0.00
C LYS A 543 26.94 -15.24 0.88
N THR A 544 28.15 -15.25 0.29
CA THR A 544 29.35 -14.60 0.82
C THR A 544 29.86 -13.52 -0.14
N THR A 545 30.96 -12.86 0.23
CA THR A 545 31.72 -11.98 -0.67
C THR A 545 32.17 -12.69 -1.96
N ASN A 546 32.31 -14.02 -1.95
CA ASN A 546 32.72 -14.81 -3.13
C ASN A 546 31.54 -15.30 -3.99
N GLY A 547 30.29 -15.00 -3.63
CA GLY A 547 29.10 -15.42 -4.37
C GLY A 547 28.12 -16.27 -3.55
N ILE A 548 27.09 -16.78 -4.22
CA ILE A 548 26.03 -17.60 -3.62
C ILE A 548 26.59 -18.98 -3.26
N ILE A 549 26.37 -19.40 -2.02
CA ILE A 549 26.76 -20.73 -1.50
C ILE A 549 25.64 -21.75 -1.77
N GLY A 550 24.38 -21.34 -1.64
CA GLY A 550 23.22 -22.21 -1.86
C GLY A 550 21.90 -21.43 -1.92
N SER A 551 20.89 -22.08 -2.49
CA SER A 551 19.51 -21.59 -2.56
C SER A 551 18.57 -22.68 -2.09
N TYR A 552 17.58 -22.30 -1.30
CA TYR A 552 16.74 -23.20 -0.52
C TYR A 552 15.29 -22.71 -0.49
N SER A 553 14.39 -23.54 0.03
CA SER A 553 12.99 -23.18 0.24
C SER A 553 12.46 -23.81 1.52
N VAL A 554 11.76 -23.02 2.34
CA VAL A 554 11.18 -23.43 3.63
C VAL A 554 9.66 -23.31 3.61
N ASN A 555 8.96 -24.18 4.32
CA ASN A 555 7.51 -24.10 4.55
C ASN A 555 7.22 -24.05 6.07
N SER A 556 5.99 -23.70 6.45
CA SER A 556 5.62 -23.49 7.87
C SER A 556 5.71 -24.74 8.73
N SER A 557 5.59 -25.94 8.15
CA SER A 557 5.49 -27.20 8.89
C SER A 557 6.84 -27.90 9.12
N VAL A 558 7.85 -27.63 8.28
CA VAL A 558 9.14 -28.34 8.32
C VAL A 558 10.28 -27.32 8.20
N PRO A 559 11.17 -27.24 9.21
CA PRO A 559 12.34 -26.37 9.14
C PRO A 559 13.31 -26.85 8.07
N VAL A 560 14.17 -25.94 7.59
CA VAL A 560 15.30 -26.29 6.72
C VAL A 560 16.58 -26.21 7.53
N ASP A 561 17.28 -27.35 7.61
CA ASP A 561 18.54 -27.48 8.31
C ASP A 561 19.69 -27.39 7.30
N ILE A 562 20.61 -26.44 7.50
CA ILE A 562 21.70 -26.16 6.56
C ILE A 562 23.03 -26.22 7.28
N SER A 563 23.92 -27.10 6.84
CA SER A 563 25.33 -27.08 7.26
C SER A 563 26.12 -26.21 6.29
N LEU A 564 26.76 -25.16 6.81
CA LEU A 564 27.63 -24.32 6.01
C LEU A 564 29.01 -24.98 5.82
N PRO A 565 29.63 -24.80 4.64
CA PRO A 565 30.90 -25.46 4.35
C PRO A 565 32.03 -24.89 5.21
N THR A 566 32.92 -25.78 5.67
CA THR A 566 34.13 -25.44 6.45
C THR A 566 35.10 -24.52 5.71
N SER A 567 34.95 -24.33 4.38
CA SER A 567 35.71 -23.35 3.60
C SER A 567 35.41 -21.89 3.98
N LEU A 568 34.35 -21.63 4.73
CA LEU A 568 34.01 -20.32 5.30
C LEU A 568 34.76 -20.00 6.58
N VAL A 569 35.52 -20.95 7.10
CA VAL A 569 36.37 -20.79 8.28
C VAL A 569 37.69 -20.12 7.86
N THR A 570 38.04 -18.99 8.50
CA THR A 570 39.31 -18.25 8.33
C THR A 570 40.19 -18.37 9.55
N ASN A 571 41.50 -18.41 9.36
CA ASN A 571 42.49 -18.41 10.45
C ASN A 571 43.14 -17.02 10.52
N ASP A 572 42.93 -16.32 11.63
CA ASP A 572 43.11 -14.87 11.73
C ASP A 572 44.26 -14.48 12.66
N GLY A 573 45.30 -15.32 12.77
CA GLY A 573 46.59 -15.01 13.43
C GLY A 573 46.53 -14.68 14.94
N LEU A 574 45.33 -14.47 15.47
CA LEU A 574 44.90 -14.16 16.84
C LEU A 574 44.58 -15.44 17.62
N TYR A 575 45.32 -16.52 17.37
CA TYR A 575 45.26 -17.79 18.12
C TYR A 575 44.35 -18.93 17.60
N SER A 576 43.45 -18.77 16.60
CA SER A 576 42.92 -19.83 15.66
C SER A 576 41.74 -19.32 14.79
N SER A 577 40.91 -20.25 14.26
CA SER A 577 39.92 -20.03 13.21
C SER A 577 38.52 -19.55 13.63
N ARG A 578 37.86 -18.71 12.81
CA ARG A 578 36.46 -18.22 12.96
C ARG A 578 35.69 -18.27 11.63
N PHE A 579 34.36 -18.13 11.63
CA PHE A 579 33.60 -18.06 10.38
C PHE A 579 33.55 -16.65 9.78
N LYS A 580 33.63 -16.57 8.44
CA LYS A 580 33.32 -15.35 7.67
C LYS A 580 31.86 -14.96 7.85
N GLY A 581 31.56 -13.68 7.66
CA GLY A 581 30.20 -13.17 7.62
C GLY A 581 29.45 -13.75 6.42
N VAL A 582 28.20 -14.13 6.65
CA VAL A 582 27.31 -14.71 5.64
C VAL A 582 26.04 -13.89 5.57
N TYR A 583 25.56 -13.70 4.35
CA TYR A 583 24.33 -12.98 4.04
C TYR A 583 23.23 -13.96 3.64
N ILE A 584 22.12 -13.95 4.36
CA ILE A 584 20.94 -14.79 4.10
C ILE A 584 19.80 -13.88 3.71
N TYR A 585 19.18 -14.11 2.55
CA TYR A 585 18.08 -13.27 2.08
C TYR A 585 16.98 -14.04 1.37
N SER A 586 15.75 -13.61 1.59
CA SER A 586 14.54 -14.10 0.93
C SER A 586 14.51 -13.61 -0.52
N THR A 587 14.31 -14.53 -1.47
CA THR A 587 14.31 -14.22 -2.91
C THR A 587 12.92 -13.91 -3.45
N ASN A 588 11.87 -14.25 -2.70
CA ASN A 588 10.47 -13.96 -3.05
C ASN A 588 9.77 -13.02 -2.04
N GLY A 589 10.53 -12.40 -1.13
CA GLY A 589 10.02 -11.45 -0.13
C GLY A 589 9.30 -12.09 1.06
N GLY A 590 9.22 -13.42 1.14
CA GLY A 590 8.64 -14.10 2.30
C GLY A 590 9.51 -14.00 3.56
N LEU A 591 8.87 -13.95 4.72
CA LEU A 591 9.52 -13.83 6.02
C LEU A 591 10.14 -15.17 6.48
N ILE A 592 11.38 -15.14 6.97
CA ILE A 592 12.09 -16.30 7.55
C ILE A 592 12.68 -15.95 8.91
N SER A 593 12.90 -16.96 9.76
CA SER A 593 13.65 -16.87 11.03
C SER A 593 14.88 -17.78 10.95
N VAL A 594 15.99 -17.33 11.52
CA VAL A 594 17.30 -17.98 11.43
C VAL A 594 17.88 -18.23 12.84
N LEU A 595 17.89 -19.49 13.28
CA LEU A 595 18.68 -19.92 14.43
C LEU A 595 20.06 -20.38 13.96
N VAL A 596 21.11 -19.81 14.53
CA VAL A 596 22.50 -20.14 14.21
C VAL A 596 23.07 -21.00 15.32
N VAL A 597 23.63 -22.16 14.99
CA VAL A 597 24.26 -23.06 15.96
C VAL A 597 25.66 -23.43 15.50
N ASN A 598 26.66 -23.04 16.29
CA ASN A 598 28.04 -23.46 16.12
C ASN A 598 28.23 -24.80 16.86
N VAL A 599 28.22 -25.89 16.10
CA VAL A 599 28.25 -27.26 16.63
C VAL A 599 29.65 -27.84 16.55
N ARG A 600 30.03 -28.50 17.65
CA ARG A 600 31.25 -29.28 17.78
C ARG A 600 31.03 -30.40 18.80
N PRO A 601 31.79 -31.53 18.74
CA PRO A 601 31.68 -32.56 19.77
C PRO A 601 31.87 -31.96 21.17
N TYR A 602 30.89 -32.19 22.05
CA TYR A 602 30.89 -31.75 23.45
C TYR A 602 30.78 -30.23 23.68
N THR A 603 30.52 -29.41 22.65
CA THR A 603 30.28 -27.97 22.85
C THR A 603 29.44 -27.34 21.73
N PHE A 604 28.34 -26.71 22.11
CA PHE A 604 27.44 -25.94 21.24
C PHE A 604 27.41 -24.51 21.73
N GLY A 605 27.44 -23.55 20.80
CA GLY A 605 26.88 -22.23 21.09
C GLY A 605 25.92 -21.81 20.00
N ASP A 606 24.80 -21.26 20.41
CA ASP A 606 23.68 -20.90 19.57
C ASP A 606 23.24 -19.46 19.82
N TYR A 607 22.69 -18.81 18.81
CA TYR A 607 22.01 -17.53 18.98
C TYR A 607 20.91 -17.36 17.93
N MET A 608 19.89 -16.58 18.29
CA MET A 608 18.85 -16.18 17.36
C MET A 608 19.36 -15.00 16.51
N ALA A 609 19.40 -15.15 15.19
CA ALA A 609 19.82 -14.04 14.33
C ALA A 609 18.66 -13.07 14.09
N TYR A 610 18.94 -11.77 14.22
CA TYR A 610 17.93 -10.72 14.01
C TYR A 610 18.05 -10.09 12.60
N PRO A 611 16.92 -9.77 11.96
CA PRO A 611 16.91 -9.28 10.58
C PRO A 611 17.42 -7.85 10.44
N TYR A 612 18.06 -7.58 9.30
CA TYR A 612 18.66 -6.29 8.97
C TYR A 612 17.64 -5.14 8.93
N GLN A 613 16.44 -5.36 8.38
CA GLN A 613 15.45 -4.28 8.22
C GLN A 613 14.99 -3.68 9.56
N ASN A 614 15.01 -4.49 10.61
CA ASN A 614 14.59 -4.07 11.96
C ASN A 614 15.72 -3.39 12.74
N LEU A 615 16.89 -3.22 12.11
CA LEU A 615 18.04 -2.53 12.65
C LEU A 615 18.29 -1.19 11.93
N ALA A 616 17.29 -0.58 11.29
CA ALA A 616 17.37 0.80 10.76
C ALA A 616 16.90 1.78 11.86
N LEU A 617 17.83 2.26 12.68
CA LEU A 617 17.57 3.00 13.92
C LEU A 617 18.30 4.34 13.90
N SER A 618 17.87 5.29 14.73
CA SER A 618 18.55 6.58 14.89
C SER A 618 19.96 6.46 15.50
N GLU A 619 20.22 5.39 16.26
CA GLU A 619 21.47 5.17 16.98
C GLU A 619 21.86 3.68 17.07
N TYR A 620 23.17 3.40 17.01
CA TYR A 620 23.77 2.06 17.08
C TYR A 620 24.80 1.95 18.20
N GLN A 621 24.31 1.93 19.43
CA GLN A 621 25.10 1.72 20.64
C GLN A 621 24.83 0.33 21.21
N TYR A 622 25.88 -0.38 21.63
CA TYR A 622 25.80 -1.73 22.20
C TYR A 622 26.76 -1.85 23.39
N TYR A 623 26.46 -2.79 24.29
CA TYR A 623 27.40 -3.24 25.29
C TYR A 623 27.55 -4.76 25.27
N ALA A 624 28.80 -5.23 25.26
CA ALA A 624 29.09 -6.65 25.26
C ALA A 624 28.59 -7.34 26.53
N VAL A 625 28.25 -8.63 26.38
CA VAL A 625 27.93 -9.55 27.49
C VAL A 625 28.78 -10.80 27.32
N SER A 626 29.54 -11.15 28.35
CA SER A 626 30.41 -12.32 28.37
C SER A 626 30.39 -12.95 29.76
N THR A 627 31.31 -13.86 30.05
CA THR A 627 31.54 -14.44 31.38
C THR A 627 33.05 -14.50 31.65
N GLY A 628 33.48 -14.91 32.85
CA GLY A 628 34.88 -15.22 33.09
C GLY A 628 35.12 -16.73 33.01
N THR A 629 36.39 -17.13 33.04
CA THR A 629 36.75 -18.56 33.14
C THR A 629 37.96 -18.80 34.03
N LEU A 630 38.01 -19.95 34.69
CA LEU A 630 39.15 -20.32 35.53
C LEU A 630 40.36 -20.70 34.68
N ALA A 631 41.51 -20.09 34.98
CA ALA A 631 42.80 -20.39 34.34
C ALA A 631 43.21 -21.87 34.43
N THR A 632 42.70 -22.62 35.41
CA THR A 632 42.99 -24.04 35.61
C THR A 632 42.19 -24.98 34.71
N LEU A 633 41.19 -24.46 33.99
CA LEU A 633 40.23 -25.26 33.21
C LEU A 633 40.36 -25.04 31.69
N SER A 634 41.09 -24.02 31.22
CA SER A 634 41.23 -23.71 29.80
C SER A 634 42.60 -23.11 29.43
N ASP A 635 43.15 -23.51 28.27
CA ASP A 635 44.39 -22.95 27.71
C ASP A 635 44.10 -21.57 27.08
N ASN A 636 44.02 -20.51 27.89
CA ASN A 636 43.79 -19.13 27.42
C ASN A 636 42.50 -18.95 26.59
N SER A 637 41.38 -19.53 27.03
CA SER A 637 40.10 -19.28 26.36
C SER A 637 39.68 -17.82 26.42
N LEU A 638 39.00 -17.37 25.37
CA LEU A 638 38.69 -15.97 25.16
C LEU A 638 37.23 -15.66 25.49
N SER A 639 37.00 -14.56 26.19
CA SER A 639 35.79 -13.77 26.05
C SER A 639 35.83 -13.08 24.69
N GLU A 640 34.77 -13.19 23.91
CA GLU A 640 34.77 -12.75 22.52
C GLU A 640 33.60 -11.83 22.19
N VAL A 641 33.87 -10.85 21.33
CA VAL A 641 32.87 -10.07 20.60
C VAL A 641 33.19 -10.15 19.12
N LEU A 642 32.27 -10.70 18.34
CA LEU A 642 32.33 -10.72 16.88
C LEU A 642 31.39 -9.66 16.31
N LEU A 643 31.96 -8.77 15.51
CA LEU A 643 31.24 -7.74 14.79
C LEU A 643 31.12 -8.14 13.32
N VAL A 644 29.93 -8.07 12.74
CA VAL A 644 29.69 -8.31 11.31
C VAL A 644 29.12 -7.05 10.68
N GLY A 645 29.77 -6.56 9.63
CA GLY A 645 29.32 -5.36 8.91
C GLY A 645 28.07 -5.64 8.08
N ASN A 646 27.01 -4.85 8.29
CA ASN A 646 25.76 -4.98 7.51
C ASN A 646 25.76 -4.02 6.31
N GLU A 647 26.54 -2.94 6.41
CA GLU A 647 26.75 -1.96 5.36
C GLU A 647 28.23 -1.67 5.09
N ASP A 648 28.50 -1.17 3.88
CA ASP A 648 29.83 -0.69 3.52
C ASP A 648 30.15 0.64 4.20
N ASN A 649 31.44 0.83 4.49
CA ASN A 649 31.98 2.04 5.12
C ASN A 649 31.35 2.31 6.50
N THR A 650 31.11 1.25 7.27
CA THR A 650 30.59 1.35 8.63
C THR A 650 31.74 1.65 9.58
N THR A 651 31.69 2.79 10.26
CA THR A 651 32.69 3.20 11.25
C THR A 651 32.27 2.73 12.63
N VAL A 652 33.13 1.95 13.28
CA VAL A 652 32.87 1.38 14.61
C VAL A 652 33.93 1.89 15.59
N THR A 653 33.48 2.37 16.74
CA THR A 653 34.32 2.77 17.87
C THR A 653 34.06 1.87 19.06
N VAL A 654 35.11 1.35 19.68
CA VAL A 654 35.03 0.41 20.80
C VAL A 654 35.82 0.93 21.99
N ILE A 655 35.24 0.81 23.19
CA ILE A 655 35.90 1.09 24.47
C ILE A 655 35.80 -0.16 25.35
N PRO A 656 36.89 -0.94 25.48
CA PRO A 656 36.85 -2.21 26.18
C PRO A 656 36.95 -2.02 27.70
N THR A 657 36.22 -2.83 28.47
CA THR A 657 36.29 -2.83 29.95
C THR A 657 37.53 -3.53 30.48
N GLN A 658 38.16 -4.36 29.66
CA GLN A 658 39.42 -5.06 29.96
C GLN A 658 40.44 -4.84 28.86
N THR A 659 41.69 -5.24 29.09
CA THR A 659 42.69 -5.25 28.01
C THR A 659 42.35 -6.36 27.02
N VAL A 660 42.10 -5.99 25.76
CA VAL A 660 41.67 -6.90 24.69
C VAL A 660 42.75 -7.02 23.62
N SER A 661 42.71 -8.12 22.87
CA SER A 661 43.47 -8.33 21.64
C SER A 661 42.57 -8.14 20.44
N VAL A 662 43.02 -7.36 19.46
CA VAL A 662 42.26 -7.06 18.23
C VAL A 662 43.15 -7.20 16.99
N PRO A 663 42.58 -7.45 15.80
CA PRO A 663 43.34 -7.48 14.55
C PRO A 663 44.03 -6.14 14.25
N ILE A 664 45.24 -6.19 13.69
CA ILE A 664 45.93 -4.99 13.17
C ILE A 664 45.31 -4.53 11.85
N ASP A 665 44.90 -5.48 11.00
CA ASP A 665 44.32 -5.25 9.68
C ASP A 665 43.11 -6.18 9.49
N ILE A 666 41.98 -5.59 9.10
CA ILE A 666 40.68 -6.24 8.92
C ILE A 666 40.67 -7.16 7.69
N GLN A 667 41.49 -6.85 6.67
CA GLN A 667 41.53 -7.63 5.43
C GLN A 667 42.43 -8.85 5.53
N THR A 668 43.58 -8.73 6.20
CA THR A 668 44.54 -9.83 6.30
C THR A 668 44.45 -10.61 7.61
N ASN A 669 43.91 -9.99 8.68
CA ASN A 669 43.82 -10.54 10.04
C ASN A 669 45.09 -11.34 10.43
N SER A 670 46.28 -10.90 10.05
CA SER A 670 47.47 -11.76 10.17
C SER A 670 48.23 -11.56 11.48
N SER A 671 47.89 -10.52 12.24
CA SER A 671 48.57 -10.10 13.46
C SER A 671 47.62 -9.39 14.44
N SER A 672 47.90 -9.51 15.74
CA SER A 672 47.13 -8.89 16.82
C SER A 672 47.85 -7.71 17.45
N LYS A 673 47.09 -6.75 17.97
CA LYS A 673 47.58 -5.74 18.91
C LYS A 673 46.74 -5.75 20.18
N ALA A 674 47.38 -5.44 21.31
CA ALA A 674 46.68 -5.23 22.57
C ALA A 674 46.13 -3.80 22.63
N VAL A 675 44.90 -3.65 23.11
CA VAL A 675 44.27 -2.38 23.45
C VAL A 675 43.96 -2.39 24.93
N THR A 676 44.50 -1.41 25.66
CA THR A 676 44.33 -1.30 27.11
C THR A 676 42.88 -0.96 27.47
N ALA A 677 42.40 -1.48 28.60
CA ALA A 677 41.09 -1.16 29.16
C ALA A 677 40.83 0.36 29.20
N GLY A 678 39.63 0.78 28.83
CA GLY A 678 39.21 2.19 28.78
C GLY A 678 39.76 3.00 27.60
N SER A 679 40.71 2.47 26.82
CA SER A 679 41.24 3.17 25.64
C SER A 679 40.34 2.92 24.43
N SER A 680 39.80 3.98 23.84
CA SER A 680 38.98 3.88 22.63
C SER A 680 39.82 3.57 21.39
N PHE A 681 39.29 2.74 20.50
CA PHE A 681 39.84 2.55 19.15
C PHE A 681 38.73 2.52 18.11
N THR A 682 39.02 3.01 16.91
CA THR A 682 38.07 3.13 15.82
C THR A 682 38.60 2.45 14.56
N PHE A 683 37.72 1.84 13.79
CA PHE A 683 38.02 1.21 12.51
C PHE A 683 36.80 1.21 11.58
N THR A 684 37.01 0.87 10.31
CA THR A 684 35.94 0.78 9.31
C THR A 684 35.73 -0.67 8.89
N ILE A 685 34.49 -1.13 8.90
CA ILE A 685 34.07 -2.47 8.47
C ILE A 685 33.13 -2.37 7.26
N HIS A 686 33.26 -3.30 6.32
CA HIS A 686 32.40 -3.38 5.14
C HIS A 686 31.40 -4.53 5.24
N ARG A 687 30.46 -4.59 4.30
CA ARG A 687 29.39 -5.59 4.30
C ARG A 687 29.97 -7.02 4.30
N MET A 688 29.46 -7.87 5.19
CA MET A 688 29.91 -9.25 5.46
C MET A 688 31.35 -9.40 5.99
N GLN A 689 32.11 -8.31 6.17
CA GLN A 689 33.39 -8.41 6.87
C GLN A 689 33.16 -8.66 8.36
N THR A 690 34.11 -9.34 8.99
CA THR A 690 34.05 -9.64 10.41
C THR A 690 35.25 -9.07 11.17
N PHE A 691 35.00 -8.58 12.38
CA PHE A 691 36.03 -8.08 13.29
C PHE A 691 35.86 -8.75 14.66
N LEU A 692 36.89 -9.47 15.11
CA LEU A 692 36.86 -10.19 16.39
C LEU A 692 37.65 -9.41 17.45
N ILE A 693 37.07 -9.27 18.64
CA ILE A 693 37.70 -8.70 19.83
C ILE A 693 37.74 -9.80 20.87
N GLY A 694 38.92 -10.06 21.46
CA GLY A 694 39.09 -11.14 22.42
C GLY A 694 39.87 -10.74 23.67
N ALA A 695 39.47 -11.21 24.85
CA ALA A 695 40.27 -11.12 26.07
C ALA A 695 40.42 -12.50 26.72
N PRO A 696 41.66 -12.94 27.06
CA PRO A 696 41.85 -14.23 27.69
C PRO A 696 41.37 -14.22 29.14
N LEU A 697 40.56 -15.21 29.51
CA LEU A 697 40.08 -15.54 30.87
C LEU A 697 39.23 -14.47 31.59
N LEU A 698 39.14 -13.25 31.06
CA LEU A 698 38.51 -12.09 31.71
C LEU A 698 37.11 -11.82 31.17
N ASP A 699 36.18 -11.48 32.05
CA ASP A 699 34.86 -10.98 31.65
C ASP A 699 34.95 -9.57 31.06
N ILE A 700 34.55 -9.43 29.79
CA ILE A 700 34.53 -8.15 29.05
C ILE A 700 33.15 -7.51 28.97
N SER A 701 32.19 -7.99 29.78
CA SER A 701 30.85 -7.40 29.85
C SER A 701 30.94 -5.90 30.11
N GLY A 702 30.05 -5.12 29.48
CA GLY A 702 30.07 -3.66 29.55
C GLY A 702 31.02 -2.97 28.56
N THR A 703 31.74 -3.72 27.71
CA THR A 703 32.53 -3.13 26.61
C THR A 703 31.61 -2.37 25.66
N SER A 704 31.82 -1.06 25.53
CA SER A 704 31.01 -0.17 24.68
C SER A 704 31.38 -0.32 23.22
N ILE A 705 30.39 -0.44 22.35
CA ILE A 705 30.54 -0.53 20.89
C ILE A 705 29.57 0.47 20.27
N VAL A 706 30.09 1.41 19.49
CA VAL A 706 29.31 2.47 18.84
C VAL A 706 29.52 2.37 17.34
N SER A 707 28.44 2.38 16.56
CA SER A 707 28.50 2.36 15.10
C SER A 707 27.73 3.55 14.52
N ASN A 708 28.13 4.02 13.34
CA ASN A 708 27.37 5.02 12.60
C ASN A 708 26.29 4.41 11.68
N LYS A 709 26.24 3.08 11.57
CA LYS A 709 25.38 2.31 10.66
C LYS A 709 25.00 0.97 11.29
N PRO A 710 23.98 0.26 10.77
CA PRO A 710 23.58 -1.04 11.30
C PRO A 710 24.77 -2.01 11.43
N LEU A 711 24.87 -2.66 12.59
CA LEU A 711 25.94 -3.60 12.92
C LEU A 711 25.37 -4.85 13.61
N THR A 712 25.77 -6.04 13.17
CA THR A 712 25.50 -7.26 13.92
C THR A 712 26.61 -7.46 14.96
N VAL A 713 26.23 -7.49 16.24
CA VAL A 713 27.13 -7.67 17.38
C VAL A 713 26.82 -9.00 18.05
N ILE A 714 27.76 -9.93 18.03
CA ILE A 714 27.65 -11.23 18.70
C ILE A 714 28.65 -11.21 19.85
N SER A 715 28.21 -11.54 21.06
CA SER A 715 29.02 -11.49 22.27
C SER A 715 28.91 -12.78 23.05
N GLY A 716 30.00 -13.20 23.69
CA GLY A 716 29.99 -14.44 24.45
C GLY A 716 31.37 -14.86 24.94
N HIS A 717 31.58 -16.16 25.05
CA HIS A 717 32.82 -16.74 25.57
C HIS A 717 33.05 -18.12 24.94
N GLU A 718 34.30 -18.40 24.55
CA GLU A 718 34.69 -19.68 23.92
C GLU A 718 34.47 -20.89 24.84
N CYS A 719 34.75 -20.69 26.13
CA CYS A 719 34.64 -21.66 27.21
C CYS A 719 34.09 -20.98 28.45
N GLY A 720 32.81 -20.60 28.50
CA GLY A 720 32.23 -19.87 29.62
C GLY A 720 31.89 -20.78 30.81
N ASN A 721 32.28 -20.41 32.03
CA ASN A 721 31.91 -21.11 33.28
C ASN A 721 30.87 -20.28 34.07
N ILE A 722 29.76 -20.89 34.49
CA ILE A 722 28.65 -20.17 35.14
C ILE A 722 28.11 -20.96 36.35
N PRO A 723 28.41 -20.63 37.62
CA PRO A 723 29.51 -19.78 38.05
C PRO A 723 30.85 -20.48 37.74
N LEU A 724 31.97 -19.94 38.23
CA LEU A 724 33.33 -20.46 37.98
C LEU A 724 33.58 -21.84 38.64
N ILE A 725 32.89 -22.89 38.18
CA ILE A 725 33.02 -24.30 38.54
C ILE A 725 33.41 -25.12 37.30
N CYS A 726 33.47 -26.44 37.40
CA CYS A 726 33.87 -27.29 36.28
C CYS A 726 32.81 -27.34 35.17
N CYS A 727 33.29 -27.67 33.97
CA CYS A 727 32.61 -27.70 32.68
C CYS A 727 32.24 -26.31 32.16
N CYS A 728 32.90 -25.96 31.05
CA CYS A 728 32.64 -24.75 30.29
C CYS A 728 32.03 -25.12 28.94
N GLN A 729 31.33 -24.18 28.33
CA GLN A 729 30.75 -24.31 26.99
C GLN A 729 31.08 -23.08 26.15
N HIS A 730 31.11 -23.24 24.84
CA HIS A 730 30.97 -22.08 23.95
C HIS A 730 29.59 -21.46 24.12
N ILE A 731 29.54 -20.18 24.48
CA ILE A 731 28.28 -19.43 24.62
C ILE A 731 28.36 -18.20 23.72
N ALA A 732 27.26 -17.88 23.04
CA ALA A 732 27.17 -16.75 22.15
C ALA A 732 25.75 -16.20 22.16
N GLU A 733 25.57 -14.89 22.03
CA GLU A 733 24.27 -14.28 21.84
C GLU A 733 24.41 -13.05 20.93
N GLN A 734 23.42 -12.80 20.07
CA GLN A 734 23.39 -11.55 19.31
C GLN A 734 22.84 -10.44 20.21
N ILE A 735 23.65 -9.40 20.42
CA ILE A 735 23.31 -8.26 21.26
C ILE A 735 22.53 -7.24 20.44
N LEU A 736 21.37 -6.83 20.95
CA LEU A 736 20.55 -5.77 20.38
C LEU A 736 21.11 -4.38 20.77
N PRO A 737 20.92 -3.35 19.93
CA PRO A 737 21.27 -1.98 20.27
C PRO A 737 20.52 -1.48 21.52
N THR A 738 21.10 -0.54 22.27
CA THR A 738 20.56 -0.02 23.54
C THR A 738 19.18 0.61 23.42
N ILE A 739 18.81 1.14 22.25
CA ILE A 739 17.46 1.66 21.99
C ILE A 739 16.37 0.56 22.05
N MET A 740 16.75 -0.71 21.88
CA MET A 740 15.85 -1.86 21.97
C MET A 740 15.72 -2.42 23.39
N TRP A 741 16.40 -1.83 24.37
CA TRP A 741 16.44 -2.34 25.73
C TRP A 741 15.24 -1.82 26.52
N GLY A 742 14.89 -2.55 27.58
CA GLY A 742 13.66 -2.30 28.34
C GLY A 742 13.86 -2.23 29.84
N ARG A 743 12.74 -2.12 30.56
CA ARG A 743 12.75 -1.87 32.01
C ARG A 743 12.12 -2.98 32.84
N GLU A 744 11.20 -3.74 32.27
CA GLU A 744 10.46 -4.77 33.01
C GLU A 744 10.64 -6.14 32.35
N PHE A 745 11.07 -7.14 33.14
CA PHE A 745 11.40 -8.47 32.65
C PHE A 745 10.76 -9.55 33.51
N LEU A 746 10.15 -10.54 32.85
CA LEU A 746 9.59 -11.74 33.47
C LEU A 746 10.54 -12.92 33.28
N LEU A 747 11.00 -13.51 34.38
CA LEU A 747 12.09 -14.48 34.38
C LEU A 747 11.59 -15.87 34.77
N THR A 748 12.01 -16.88 34.02
CA THR A 748 11.60 -18.28 34.22
C THR A 748 12.80 -19.16 34.58
N PRO A 749 12.65 -20.13 35.51
CA PRO A 749 13.74 -21.02 35.87
C PRO A 749 13.98 -22.09 34.79
N TYR A 750 15.12 -22.78 34.78
CA TYR A 750 15.30 -23.95 33.92
C TYR A 750 14.68 -25.21 34.55
N ALA A 751 13.72 -25.83 33.87
CA ALA A 751 13.06 -27.06 34.33
C ALA A 751 14.09 -28.18 34.53
N THR A 752 13.98 -28.90 35.65
CA THR A 752 14.74 -30.12 35.98
C THR A 752 16.26 -29.99 36.08
N ARG A 753 16.84 -28.80 35.87
CA ARG A 753 18.25 -28.53 36.24
C ARG A 753 18.36 -28.44 37.76
N SER A 754 19.46 -28.96 38.30
CA SER A 754 19.71 -28.98 39.75
C SER A 754 20.04 -27.61 40.34
N HIS A 755 20.52 -26.68 39.50
CA HIS A 755 20.84 -25.30 39.84
C HIS A 755 19.98 -24.34 39.03
N GLY A 756 19.61 -23.22 39.65
CA GLY A 756 18.84 -22.19 38.97
C GLY A 756 19.69 -21.26 38.12
N PRO A 757 19.06 -20.39 37.32
CA PRO A 757 19.76 -19.52 36.40
C PRO A 757 20.47 -18.35 37.09
N TYR A 758 21.49 -17.84 36.41
CA TYR A 758 22.07 -16.53 36.68
C TYR A 758 21.50 -15.53 35.68
N PHE A 759 21.36 -14.27 36.06
CA PHE A 759 20.95 -13.18 35.18
C PHE A 759 22.03 -12.12 35.16
N LYS A 760 22.58 -11.83 33.98
CA LYS A 760 23.52 -10.73 33.82
C LYS A 760 22.77 -9.53 33.27
N VAL A 761 22.90 -8.40 33.97
CA VAL A 761 22.18 -7.17 33.66
C VAL A 761 23.18 -6.07 33.34
N VAL A 762 23.00 -5.41 32.20
CA VAL A 762 23.85 -4.29 31.74
C VAL A 762 23.00 -3.03 31.66
N ALA A 763 23.49 -1.93 32.25
CA ALA A 763 22.80 -0.64 32.20
C ALA A 763 23.05 0.07 30.86
N ALA A 764 22.00 0.57 30.20
CA ALA A 764 22.15 1.47 29.05
C ALA A 764 22.64 2.86 29.49
N LEU A 765 22.23 3.30 30.69
CA LEU A 765 22.47 4.63 31.22
C LEU A 765 23.07 4.58 32.64
N GLY A 766 23.72 5.67 33.05
CA GLY A 766 24.16 5.82 34.43
C GLY A 766 23.00 6.04 35.40
N SER A 767 23.27 5.94 36.69
CA SER A 767 22.24 6.06 37.76
C SER A 767 21.06 5.09 37.61
N THR A 768 21.33 3.90 37.05
CA THR A 768 20.34 2.84 36.88
C THR A 768 20.17 2.06 38.18
N SER A 769 19.00 2.15 38.80
CA SER A 769 18.53 1.33 39.90
C SER A 769 17.62 0.23 39.38
N LEU A 770 17.86 -1.01 39.79
CA LEU A 770 16.99 -2.16 39.47
C LEU A 770 16.61 -2.95 40.72
N ASN A 771 15.40 -3.49 40.69
CA ASN A 771 14.87 -4.40 41.69
C ASN A 771 14.76 -5.81 41.11
N PHE A 772 15.28 -6.80 41.84
CA PHE A 772 15.20 -8.22 41.49
C PHE A 772 14.36 -8.97 42.53
N THR A 773 13.23 -9.55 42.10
CA THR A 773 12.28 -10.24 42.99
C THR A 773 12.01 -11.66 42.53
N CYS A 774 12.12 -12.66 43.42
CA CYS A 774 11.90 -14.09 43.10
C CYS A 774 10.81 -14.77 43.94
N SER A 775 10.23 -14.05 44.90
CA SER A 775 9.21 -14.58 45.80
C SER A 775 8.33 -13.45 46.33
N ALA A 776 7.17 -13.80 46.87
CA ALA A 776 6.27 -12.84 47.52
C ALA A 776 6.85 -12.24 48.83
N SER A 777 8.10 -12.56 49.21
CA SER A 777 8.75 -12.09 50.43
C SER A 777 9.67 -10.87 50.23
N GLY A 778 9.62 -10.22 49.05
CA GLY A 778 10.37 -9.00 48.72
C GLY A 778 11.57 -9.22 47.80
N GLY A 779 12.05 -8.13 47.19
CA GLY A 779 13.17 -8.12 46.23
C GLY A 779 14.41 -7.38 46.71
N ASN A 780 15.53 -7.58 46.00
CA ASN A 780 16.81 -6.91 46.25
C ASN A 780 17.02 -5.74 45.29
N ASN A 781 17.53 -4.61 45.78
CA ASN A 781 17.85 -3.44 44.96
C ASN A 781 19.34 -3.40 44.61
N PHE A 782 19.65 -3.03 43.38
CA PHE A 782 21.02 -2.86 42.87
C PHE A 782 21.12 -1.51 42.15
N ASN A 783 22.24 -0.81 42.35
CA ASN A 783 22.49 0.50 41.73
C ASN A 783 23.74 0.41 40.85
N LEU A 784 23.58 0.75 39.58
CA LEU A 784 24.60 0.82 38.55
C LEU A 784 24.86 2.31 38.26
N GLN A 785 26.11 2.75 38.43
CA GLN A 785 26.44 4.18 38.45
C GLN A 785 26.64 4.75 37.04
N ASN A 786 27.27 3.98 36.16
CA ASN A 786 27.62 4.40 34.80
C ASN A 786 26.91 3.55 33.74
N ALA A 787 26.77 4.10 32.54
CA ALA A 787 26.35 3.34 31.37
C ALA A 787 27.37 2.23 31.08
N GLY A 788 26.90 1.03 30.77
CA GLY A 788 27.72 -0.17 30.60
C GLY A 788 28.10 -0.87 31.91
N ASP A 789 27.75 -0.35 33.09
CA ASP A 789 27.92 -1.06 34.36
C ASP A 789 27.11 -2.37 34.34
N VAL A 790 27.66 -3.41 34.98
CA VAL A 790 27.13 -4.78 34.94
C VAL A 790 26.90 -5.32 36.34
N THR A 791 25.79 -6.03 36.55
CA THR A 791 25.57 -6.86 37.75
C THR A 791 25.16 -8.28 37.36
N THR A 792 25.41 -9.25 38.24
CA THR A 792 24.99 -10.64 38.07
C THR A 792 24.13 -11.07 39.24
N LEU A 793 22.94 -11.58 38.92
CA LEU A 793 21.89 -11.98 39.86
C LEU A 793 21.72 -13.50 39.81
N TYR A 794 21.27 -14.12 40.89
CA TYR A 794 21.06 -15.57 40.96
C TYR A 794 19.65 -15.91 41.44
N SER A 795 18.98 -16.84 40.77
CA SER A 795 17.69 -17.40 41.21
C SER A 795 17.85 -18.86 41.63
N SER A 796 17.31 -19.23 42.79
CA SER A 796 17.23 -20.62 43.26
C SER A 796 16.08 -21.38 42.58
N SER A 797 16.11 -21.44 41.25
CA SER A 797 15.08 -22.08 40.41
C SER A 797 13.66 -21.56 40.65
N SER A 798 13.54 -20.27 40.98
CA SER A 798 12.27 -19.58 41.19
C SER A 798 11.91 -18.71 39.98
N TYR A 799 10.62 -18.45 39.81
CA TYR A 799 10.10 -17.45 38.89
C TYR A 799 10.37 -16.06 39.45
N CYS A 800 11.00 -15.19 38.65
CA CYS A 800 11.49 -13.89 39.13
C CYS A 800 11.10 -12.74 38.20
N SER A 801 11.35 -11.52 38.64
CA SER A 801 11.25 -10.30 37.83
C SER A 801 12.45 -9.38 38.04
N ILE A 802 12.72 -8.58 37.01
CA ILE A 802 13.60 -7.40 37.10
C ILE A 802 12.77 -6.18 36.69
N ILE A 803 12.81 -5.13 37.52
CA ILE A 803 12.21 -3.82 37.21
C ILE A 803 13.31 -2.77 37.41
N SER A 804 13.58 -1.95 36.40
CA SER A 804 14.58 -0.88 36.46
C SER A 804 14.00 0.50 36.18
N ASN A 805 14.64 1.54 36.74
CA ASN A 805 14.30 2.94 36.47
C ASN A 805 14.95 3.49 35.18
N GLU A 806 15.78 2.71 34.49
CA GLU A 806 16.42 3.01 33.21
C GLU A 806 16.55 1.74 32.36
N PRO A 807 16.69 1.83 31.02
CA PRO A 807 16.72 0.66 30.16
C PRO A 807 17.94 -0.21 30.45
N VAL A 808 17.72 -1.52 30.50
CA VAL A 808 18.76 -2.53 30.75
C VAL A 808 18.67 -3.67 29.75
N LEU A 809 19.79 -4.32 29.51
CA LEU A 809 19.84 -5.62 28.86
C LEU A 809 19.83 -6.72 29.92
N VAL A 810 18.99 -7.73 29.77
CA VAL A 810 18.99 -8.92 30.65
C VAL A 810 19.34 -10.14 29.84
N THR A 811 20.38 -10.87 30.24
CA THR A 811 20.67 -12.21 29.70
C THR A 811 20.53 -13.25 30.81
N GLN A 812 19.90 -14.37 30.48
CA GLN A 812 19.79 -15.55 31.33
C GLN A 812 20.93 -16.52 31.01
N LEU A 813 21.61 -16.96 32.05
CA LEU A 813 22.78 -17.82 31.99
C LEU A 813 22.49 -19.15 32.68
N GLY A 814 22.59 -20.25 31.95
CA GLY A 814 22.45 -21.59 32.47
C GLY A 814 23.71 -22.04 33.21
N PRO A 815 23.58 -22.68 34.39
CA PRO A 815 24.74 -23.00 35.21
C PRO A 815 25.54 -24.20 34.70
N SER A 816 26.87 -24.14 34.81
CA SER A 816 27.83 -25.23 34.67
C SER A 816 27.47 -26.44 35.51
N GLN A 817 27.90 -27.62 35.03
CA GLN A 817 27.70 -28.89 35.73
C GLN A 817 28.65 -29.03 36.92
N ASP A 818 28.12 -29.31 38.11
CA ASP A 818 28.93 -29.77 39.24
C ASP A 818 29.37 -31.23 39.07
N SER A 819 30.59 -31.54 39.49
CA SER A 819 31.34 -32.81 39.31
C SER A 819 30.74 -34.07 39.98
N GLY A 820 29.41 -34.23 40.01
CA GLY A 820 28.74 -35.40 40.57
C GLY A 820 27.22 -35.42 40.53
N SER A 821 26.51 -34.37 40.09
CA SER A 821 25.04 -34.36 40.13
C SER A 821 24.32 -33.37 39.19
N GLY A 822 25.04 -32.50 38.47
CA GLY A 822 24.43 -31.56 37.52
C GLY A 822 24.09 -32.19 36.17
N LYS A 823 23.12 -31.60 35.46
CA LYS A 823 22.86 -31.86 34.03
C LYS A 823 22.91 -30.54 33.26
N GLY A 824 23.46 -30.59 32.06
CA GLY A 824 23.55 -29.49 31.10
C GLY A 824 24.81 -28.65 31.25
N ASP A 825 25.41 -28.35 30.11
CA ASP A 825 26.47 -27.36 30.02
C ASP A 825 25.91 -25.92 30.04
N PRO A 826 26.78 -24.91 30.27
CA PRO A 826 26.39 -23.51 30.24
C PRO A 826 25.72 -23.10 28.93
N VAL A 827 24.72 -22.22 29.05
CA VAL A 827 24.01 -21.60 27.92
C VAL A 827 23.78 -20.13 28.23
N ILE A 828 23.57 -19.31 27.21
CA ILE A 828 23.19 -17.91 27.34
C ILE A 828 21.95 -17.66 26.49
N SER A 829 21.02 -16.84 26.98
CA SER A 829 19.92 -16.34 26.16
C SER A 829 19.57 -14.92 26.54
N LEU A 830 19.22 -14.11 25.55
CA LEU A 830 18.63 -12.80 25.76
C LEU A 830 17.23 -12.93 26.37
N ILE A 831 16.93 -12.21 27.44
CA ILE A 831 15.55 -12.12 27.95
C ILE A 831 14.95 -10.80 27.46
N PRO A 832 13.92 -10.84 26.61
CA PRO A 832 13.24 -9.63 26.18
C PRO A 832 12.44 -9.01 27.34
N PRO A 833 12.30 -7.68 27.37
CA PRO A 833 11.40 -7.02 28.29
C PRO A 833 9.94 -7.20 27.82
N ILE A 834 8.98 -6.93 28.72
CA ILE A 834 7.55 -7.22 28.51
C ILE A 834 7.00 -6.53 27.26
N GLU A 835 7.48 -5.34 26.93
CA GLU A 835 7.10 -4.57 25.74
C GLU A 835 7.47 -5.26 24.42
N LEU A 836 8.40 -6.21 24.41
CA LEU A 836 8.77 -6.97 23.21
C LEU A 836 8.09 -8.35 23.13
N HIS A 837 7.12 -8.63 24.01
CA HIS A 837 6.34 -9.87 23.97
C HIS A 837 5.45 -9.97 22.72
N GLN A 838 5.14 -11.20 22.29
CA GLN A 838 4.38 -11.52 21.08
C GLN A 838 3.22 -12.47 21.36
N GLN A 839 2.26 -12.53 20.43
CA GLN A 839 1.08 -13.36 20.58
C GLN A 839 1.12 -14.63 19.73
N ASN A 840 1.88 -14.65 18.64
CA ASN A 840 2.15 -15.87 17.90
C ASN A 840 3.63 -15.96 17.53
N ILE A 841 4.23 -17.11 17.84
CA ILE A 841 5.65 -17.39 17.71
C ILE A 841 5.81 -18.74 17.00
N THR A 842 6.38 -18.74 15.80
CA THR A 842 6.94 -19.94 15.15
C THR A 842 8.40 -20.13 15.56
N LEU A 843 8.73 -21.29 16.09
CA LEU A 843 10.07 -21.63 16.58
C LEU A 843 10.50 -23.02 16.13
N VAL A 844 11.79 -23.32 16.28
CA VAL A 844 12.35 -24.64 15.95
C VAL A 844 12.92 -25.29 17.19
N ILE A 845 12.63 -26.56 17.42
CA ILE A 845 13.40 -27.33 18.40
C ILE A 845 14.48 -28.11 17.64
N PRO A 846 15.78 -27.82 17.84
CA PRO A 846 16.87 -28.52 17.15
C PRO A 846 16.84 -30.02 17.42
N GLY A 847 16.97 -30.82 16.35
CA GLY A 847 16.88 -32.28 16.39
C GLY A 847 18.18 -32.99 16.82
N PHE A 848 18.83 -32.55 17.89
CA PHE A 848 20.06 -33.19 18.35
C PHE A 848 19.76 -34.53 19.04
N SER A 849 20.23 -35.63 18.46
CA SER A 849 19.94 -36.99 18.94
C SER A 849 20.49 -37.29 20.34
N THR A 850 21.47 -36.51 20.83
CA THR A 850 22.03 -36.64 22.18
C THR A 850 21.21 -35.88 23.23
N ILE A 851 20.51 -34.80 22.84
CA ILE A 851 19.73 -33.97 23.75
C ILE A 851 18.36 -34.60 24.00
N THR A 852 18.21 -35.11 25.22
CA THR A 852 17.01 -35.85 25.64
C THR A 852 15.99 -35.00 26.39
N ASN A 853 16.40 -33.83 26.90
CA ASN A 853 15.54 -32.92 27.67
C ASN A 853 15.40 -31.62 26.90
N ASN A 854 14.22 -31.34 26.35
CA ASN A 854 13.90 -30.11 25.65
C ASN A 854 12.68 -29.47 26.30
N TYR A 855 12.69 -28.15 26.40
CA TYR A 855 11.64 -27.40 27.08
C TYR A 855 11.37 -26.08 26.36
N ILE A 856 10.15 -25.61 26.53
CA ILE A 856 9.77 -24.24 26.21
C ILE A 856 9.25 -23.60 27.49
N ASN A 857 9.91 -22.53 27.91
CA ASN A 857 9.41 -21.68 28.98
C ASN A 857 8.61 -20.54 28.37
N ILE A 858 7.39 -20.34 28.86
CA ILE A 858 6.52 -19.23 28.48
C ILE A 858 6.51 -18.22 29.64
N ALA A 859 6.71 -16.95 29.34
CA ALA A 859 6.55 -15.83 30.27
C ALA A 859 5.55 -14.82 29.69
N THR A 860 4.57 -14.40 30.49
CA THR A 860 3.50 -13.48 30.05
C THR A 860 3.00 -12.62 31.20
N ALA A 861 2.55 -11.40 30.94
CA ALA A 861 1.96 -10.54 31.96
C ALA A 861 0.60 -11.09 32.45
N THR A 862 -0.15 -11.78 31.59
CA THR A 862 -1.52 -12.23 31.86
C THR A 862 -1.73 -13.68 31.43
N LYS A 863 -2.39 -14.49 32.28
CA LYS A 863 -2.71 -15.88 31.95
C LYS A 863 -3.67 -15.93 30.76
N GLY A 864 -3.43 -16.86 29.85
CA GLY A 864 -4.31 -17.09 28.70
C GLY A 864 -4.32 -18.56 28.28
N SER A 865 -5.20 -18.86 27.32
CA SER A 865 -5.19 -20.14 26.61
C SER A 865 -3.97 -20.21 25.69
N LEU A 866 -3.13 -21.22 25.89
CA LEU A 866 -1.93 -21.47 25.09
C LEU A 866 -2.23 -22.54 24.04
N TYR A 867 -1.94 -22.26 22.78
CA TYR A 867 -2.06 -23.20 21.68
C TYR A 867 -0.68 -23.53 21.11
N ILE A 868 -0.45 -24.80 20.78
CA ILE A 868 0.73 -25.25 20.03
C ILE A 868 0.24 -25.98 18.80
N ASN A 869 0.65 -25.53 17.62
CA ASN A 869 0.15 -25.98 16.32
C ASN A 869 -1.39 -25.98 16.24
N GLY A 870 -2.00 -24.94 16.81
CA GLY A 870 -3.46 -24.79 16.90
C GLY A 870 -4.15 -25.69 17.93
N GLN A 871 -3.42 -26.53 18.67
CA GLN A 871 -3.96 -27.41 19.70
C GLN A 871 -3.81 -26.78 21.09
N LEU A 872 -4.92 -26.66 21.82
CA LEU A 872 -4.94 -26.14 23.19
C LEU A 872 -4.09 -27.00 24.11
N GLN A 873 -3.17 -26.37 24.84
CA GLN A 873 -2.29 -27.01 25.80
C GLN A 873 -2.75 -26.79 27.23
N SER A 874 -2.70 -27.85 28.03
CA SER A 874 -2.91 -27.76 29.48
C SER A 874 -1.60 -27.42 30.17
N VAL A 875 -1.42 -26.17 30.58
CA VAL A 875 -0.20 -25.69 31.27
C VAL A 875 -0.49 -25.24 32.70
N THR A 876 0.50 -25.43 33.58
CA THR A 876 0.45 -24.93 34.96
C THR A 876 1.15 -23.57 35.04
N TRP A 877 0.39 -22.52 35.36
CA TRP A 877 0.88 -21.16 35.49
C TRP A 877 1.38 -20.86 36.90
N ASN A 878 2.63 -20.43 37.01
CA ASN A 878 3.25 -19.95 38.25
C ASN A 878 3.27 -18.43 38.27
N ASN A 879 3.06 -17.83 39.45
CA ASN A 879 3.02 -16.37 39.60
C ASN A 879 4.44 -15.79 39.67
N ILE A 880 4.64 -14.64 39.02
CA ILE A 880 5.82 -13.79 39.12
C ILE A 880 5.43 -12.53 39.88
N TYR A 881 6.23 -12.16 40.89
CA TYR A 881 5.94 -11.05 41.80
C TYR A 881 6.91 -9.89 41.59
N ASN A 882 6.47 -8.67 41.94
CA ASN A 882 7.33 -7.50 42.15
C ASN A 882 7.72 -7.33 43.63
N SER A 883 8.56 -6.33 43.92
CA SER A 883 9.05 -6.05 45.29
C SER A 883 7.98 -5.73 46.32
N MET A 884 6.79 -5.32 45.86
CA MET A 884 5.62 -5.05 46.71
C MET A 884 4.72 -6.28 46.89
N SER A 885 5.21 -7.47 46.50
CA SER A 885 4.47 -8.74 46.55
C SER A 885 3.23 -8.77 45.66
N SER A 886 3.10 -7.85 44.70
CA SER A 886 2.05 -7.88 43.68
C SER A 886 2.44 -8.82 42.55
N ILE A 887 1.47 -9.56 42.02
CA ILE A 887 1.66 -10.36 40.82
C ILE A 887 1.76 -9.40 39.63
N ILE A 888 2.81 -9.53 38.84
CA ILE A 888 3.04 -8.73 37.62
C ILE A 888 3.13 -9.60 36.36
N GLY A 889 3.14 -10.92 36.53
CA GLY A 889 3.19 -11.84 35.42
C GLY A 889 3.10 -13.29 35.84
N TYR A 890 3.21 -14.15 34.85
CA TYR A 890 3.07 -15.60 34.97
C TYR A 890 4.09 -16.31 34.10
N GLY A 891 4.55 -17.46 34.58
CA GLY A 891 5.44 -18.33 33.83
C GLY A 891 4.95 -19.77 33.80
N ALA A 892 5.20 -20.46 32.70
CA ALA A 892 4.91 -21.89 32.51
C ALA A 892 6.09 -22.59 31.83
N GLN A 893 6.21 -23.91 32.03
CA GLN A 893 7.24 -24.73 31.39
C GLN A 893 6.60 -25.92 30.70
N ILE A 894 7.04 -26.22 29.48
CA ILE A 894 6.40 -27.21 28.61
C ILE A 894 7.48 -28.19 28.16
N PRO A 895 7.41 -29.48 28.54
CA PRO A 895 8.40 -30.47 28.15
C PRO A 895 8.14 -31.01 26.72
N PHE A 896 9.21 -31.15 25.94
CA PHE A 896 9.22 -31.83 24.65
C PHE A 896 10.16 -33.05 24.73
N ASN A 897 9.64 -34.12 25.32
CA ASN A 897 10.41 -35.34 25.56
C ASN A 897 10.60 -36.11 24.24
N THR A 898 11.85 -36.44 23.91
CA THR A 898 12.30 -37.18 22.71
C THR A 898 11.98 -36.53 21.36
N ILE A 899 12.96 -35.81 20.82
CA ILE A 899 12.94 -35.23 19.47
C ILE A 899 14.01 -35.94 18.65
N SER A 900 13.61 -36.72 17.64
CA SER A 900 14.55 -37.44 16.76
C SER A 900 15.01 -36.62 15.56
N THR A 901 14.27 -35.58 15.20
CA THR A 901 14.51 -34.69 14.04
C THR A 901 14.02 -33.28 14.36
N SER A 902 14.64 -32.26 13.77
CA SER A 902 14.22 -30.87 13.93
C SER A 902 12.74 -30.69 13.57
N SER A 903 12.04 -29.87 14.34
CA SER A 903 10.60 -29.66 14.18
C SER A 903 10.23 -28.20 14.41
N SER A 904 9.36 -27.67 13.54
CA SER A 904 8.78 -26.33 13.65
C SER A 904 7.50 -26.39 14.49
N TYR A 905 7.32 -25.41 15.37
CA TYR A 905 6.13 -25.27 16.20
C TYR A 905 5.62 -23.83 16.15
N THR A 906 4.33 -23.66 15.91
CA THR A 906 3.65 -22.37 16.07
C THR A 906 2.94 -22.34 17.41
N ILE A 907 3.35 -21.43 18.28
CA ILE A 907 2.77 -21.21 19.60
C ILE A 907 1.95 -19.93 19.56
N SER A 908 0.74 -19.95 20.10
CA SER A 908 -0.08 -18.76 20.20
C SER A 908 -0.83 -18.61 21.51
N MET A 909 -1.05 -17.37 21.92
CA MET A 909 -1.81 -16.98 23.11
C MET A 909 -2.55 -15.68 22.84
N GLN A 910 -3.70 -15.50 23.50
CA GLN A 910 -4.45 -14.23 23.48
C GLN A 910 -3.68 -13.03 24.05
N THR A 911 -2.66 -13.28 24.85
CA THR A 911 -1.87 -12.27 25.54
C THR A 911 -0.43 -12.32 25.05
N GLY A 912 0.27 -11.19 25.11
CA GLY A 912 1.69 -11.15 24.75
C GLY A 912 2.53 -12.04 25.68
N PHE A 913 3.38 -12.87 25.10
CA PHE A 913 4.33 -13.71 25.79
C PHE A 913 5.70 -13.76 25.09
N THR A 914 6.69 -14.27 25.80
CA THR A 914 7.96 -14.72 25.23
C THR A 914 8.11 -16.21 25.45
N ALA A 915 8.73 -16.89 24.47
CA ALA A 915 9.12 -18.28 24.57
C ALA A 915 10.65 -18.40 24.66
N LEU A 916 11.17 -18.86 25.80
CA LEU A 916 12.56 -19.28 25.93
C LEU A 916 12.65 -20.77 25.61
N VAL A 917 13.32 -21.11 24.51
CA VAL A 917 13.49 -22.49 24.04
C VAL A 917 14.87 -22.97 24.47
N TYR A 918 14.94 -24.10 25.15
CA TYR A 918 16.22 -24.65 25.59
C TYR A 918 16.18 -26.17 25.69
N GLY A 919 17.35 -26.78 25.59
CA GLY A 919 17.53 -28.20 25.78
C GLY A 919 18.91 -28.53 26.31
N PHE A 920 19.03 -29.67 26.98
CA PHE A 920 20.30 -30.10 27.57
C PHE A 920 20.39 -31.62 27.77
N ASP A 921 21.62 -32.12 27.75
CA ASP A 921 22.01 -33.46 28.20
C ASP A 921 23.16 -33.39 29.21
N SER A 922 24.01 -34.41 29.30
CA SER A 922 25.16 -34.41 30.23
C SER A 922 26.38 -33.61 29.74
N TYR A 923 26.45 -33.27 28.44
CA TYR A 923 27.61 -32.67 27.77
C TYR A 923 27.24 -31.59 26.75
N HIS A 924 25.96 -31.22 26.67
CA HIS A 924 25.49 -30.21 25.72
C HIS A 924 24.34 -29.41 26.30
N GLY A 925 24.22 -28.17 25.84
CA GLY A 925 23.07 -27.31 26.04
C GLY A 925 22.90 -26.38 24.84
N TYR A 926 21.65 -26.01 24.55
CA TYR A 926 21.31 -24.87 23.69
C TYR A 926 20.22 -24.05 24.38
N SER A 927 20.14 -22.76 24.09
CA SER A 927 19.09 -21.90 24.65
C SER A 927 18.98 -20.63 23.83
N TYR A 928 17.78 -20.28 23.39
CA TYR A 928 17.52 -19.03 22.69
C TYR A 928 16.11 -18.53 22.97
N SER A 929 15.92 -17.21 22.87
CA SER A 929 14.60 -16.61 22.96
C SER A 929 13.94 -16.53 21.60
N ALA A 930 12.77 -17.16 21.49
CA ALA A 930 11.93 -17.11 20.31
C ALA A 930 10.95 -15.93 20.40
N GLY A 931 10.71 -15.28 19.26
CA GLY A 931 9.62 -14.31 19.10
C GLY A 931 9.78 -13.02 19.91
N ILE A 932 10.88 -12.29 19.67
CA ILE A 932 11.07 -10.92 20.16
C ILE A 932 10.43 -9.94 19.17
N ASN A 933 9.60 -9.01 19.64
CA ASN A 933 9.03 -7.93 18.82
C ASN A 933 9.99 -6.75 18.76
N LEU A 934 10.54 -6.46 17.58
CA LEU A 934 11.47 -5.35 17.34
C LEU A 934 10.80 -4.22 16.53
N THR A 935 9.56 -4.42 16.05
CA THR A 935 8.76 -3.35 15.46
C THR A 935 8.05 -2.62 16.61
N GLY A 936 8.71 -1.62 17.21
CA GLY A 936 8.05 -0.84 18.26
C GLY A 936 8.92 -0.07 19.26
N ASN A 937 10.26 -0.13 19.21
CA ASN A 937 11.09 0.58 20.20
C ASN A 937 11.78 1.85 19.67
N ASP A 938 11.56 2.23 18.41
CA ASP A 938 11.85 3.58 17.94
C ASP A 938 10.55 4.40 17.99
N PRO A 939 10.31 5.17 19.06
CA PRO A 939 9.11 5.98 19.21
C PRO A 939 8.95 7.03 18.10
N CYS A 940 10.00 7.40 17.36
CA CYS A 940 9.87 8.28 16.19
C CYS A 940 9.29 7.57 14.96
N LEU A 941 9.34 6.23 14.89
CA LEU A 941 8.70 5.46 13.81
C LEU A 941 7.18 5.35 13.98
N SER A 942 6.65 5.70 15.16
CA SER A 942 5.22 5.78 15.45
C SER A 942 4.82 7.23 15.70
N ASN A 943 4.00 7.80 14.81
CA ASN A 943 3.49 9.17 14.93
C ASN A 943 4.59 10.25 15.13
N ASN A 944 5.81 10.06 14.60
CA ASN A 944 6.94 10.97 14.84
C ASN A 944 7.18 11.21 16.35
N GLY A 945 6.95 10.21 17.22
CA GLY A 945 7.00 10.37 18.67
C GLY A 945 5.94 11.32 19.24
N GLY A 946 4.99 11.84 18.45
CA GLY A 946 4.14 12.96 18.87
C GLY A 946 4.85 14.31 18.83
N CYS A 947 6.01 14.39 18.16
CA CYS A 947 6.68 15.65 17.86
C CYS A 947 6.00 16.34 16.67
N ASP A 948 5.72 17.63 16.81
CA ASP A 948 5.09 18.45 15.77
C ASP A 948 5.96 18.57 14.51
N GLN A 949 7.28 18.64 14.68
CA GLN A 949 8.21 18.79 13.56
C GLN A 949 9.27 17.68 13.50
N LEU A 950 10.30 17.72 14.35
CA LEU A 950 11.44 16.80 14.27
C LEU A 950 11.51 15.90 15.50
N CYS A 951 11.33 14.60 15.32
CA CYS A 951 11.57 13.60 16.36
C CYS A 951 12.96 13.01 16.24
N THR A 952 13.69 12.97 17.34
CA THR A 952 14.97 12.27 17.43
C THR A 952 14.90 11.25 18.55
N SER A 953 15.00 9.97 18.22
CA SER A 953 15.01 8.92 19.23
C SER A 953 16.29 8.98 20.06
N THR A 954 16.13 8.79 21.36
CA THR A 954 17.17 8.87 22.40
C THR A 954 17.16 7.58 23.21
N PHE A 955 18.15 7.36 24.08
CA PHE A 955 18.25 6.16 24.93
C PHE A 955 16.96 5.87 25.72
N GLY A 956 16.16 4.91 25.23
CA GLY A 956 14.89 4.51 25.84
C GLY A 956 13.79 5.58 25.82
N SER A 957 13.88 6.59 24.94
CA SER A 957 12.89 7.66 24.76
C SER A 957 13.08 8.37 23.41
N TYR A 958 12.57 9.59 23.26
CA TYR A 958 12.77 10.49 22.11
C TYR A 958 12.64 11.95 22.55
N ALA A 959 13.22 12.83 21.76
CA ALA A 959 13.11 14.27 21.95
C ALA A 959 12.57 14.93 20.69
N CYS A 960 11.68 15.90 20.89
CA CYS A 960 11.19 16.75 19.83
C CYS A 960 12.08 17.99 19.67
N SER A 961 12.22 18.43 18.44
CA SER A 961 12.89 19.67 18.07
C SER A 961 12.15 20.33 16.90
N CYS A 962 12.47 21.59 16.64
CA CYS A 962 11.80 22.39 15.64
C CYS A 962 12.76 22.77 14.50
N HIS A 963 12.21 22.96 13.31
CA HIS A 963 12.90 23.56 12.19
C HIS A 963 13.30 25.01 12.52
N PRO A 964 14.32 25.58 11.84
CA PRO A 964 14.67 26.99 12.01
C PRO A 964 13.47 27.93 11.78
N GLY A 965 13.34 28.97 12.60
CA GLY A 965 12.18 29.89 12.59
C GLY A 965 11.07 29.51 13.59
N PHE A 966 11.22 28.40 14.31
CA PHE A 966 10.25 27.91 15.30
C PHE A 966 10.92 27.64 16.65
N SER A 967 10.17 27.84 17.74
CA SER A 967 10.58 27.51 19.09
C SER A 967 9.76 26.34 19.63
N LEU A 968 10.44 25.40 20.30
CA LEU A 968 9.78 24.28 20.96
C LEU A 968 9.00 24.79 22.18
N ASP A 969 7.72 24.44 22.23
CA ASP A 969 6.82 24.80 23.31
C ASP A 969 7.19 24.13 24.63
N LEU A 970 6.66 24.66 25.73
CA LEU A 970 6.86 24.12 27.08
C LEU A 970 6.35 22.69 27.28
N ASN A 971 5.46 22.21 26.39
CA ASN A 971 5.01 20.82 26.42
C ASN A 971 6.09 19.86 25.91
N GLY A 972 7.14 20.36 25.24
CA GLY A 972 8.23 19.55 24.71
C GLY A 972 7.89 18.80 23.42
N TYR A 973 6.76 19.12 22.77
CA TYR A 973 6.24 18.41 21.58
C TYR A 973 5.94 19.35 20.41
N ASN A 974 5.34 20.51 20.68
CA ASN A 974 4.84 21.42 19.65
C ASN A 974 5.86 22.49 19.29
N CYS A 975 5.81 22.98 18.04
CA CYS A 975 6.66 24.03 17.55
C CYS A 975 5.84 25.27 17.22
N SER A 976 6.02 26.33 18.02
CA SER A 976 5.41 27.63 17.74
C SER A 976 6.32 28.47 16.86
N ASP A 977 5.72 29.20 15.92
CA ASP A 977 6.39 30.19 15.11
C ASP A 977 7.09 31.25 15.99
N ILE A 978 8.33 31.59 15.67
CA ILE A 978 9.03 32.68 16.34
C ILE A 978 8.59 33.97 15.66
N ASP A 979 7.79 34.79 16.36
CA ASP A 979 7.42 36.11 15.84
C ASP A 979 8.62 37.05 15.88
N GLU A 980 9.40 37.08 14.80
CA GLU A 980 10.56 37.97 14.68
C GLU A 980 10.14 39.45 14.56
N CYS A 981 8.86 39.75 14.34
CA CYS A 981 8.34 41.11 14.38
C CYS A 981 8.11 41.64 15.80
N ALA A 982 8.09 40.76 16.82
CA ALA A 982 8.01 41.17 18.22
C ALA A 982 9.24 41.98 18.68
N ASP A 983 10.40 41.75 18.06
CA ASP A 983 11.63 42.53 18.23
C ASP A 983 12.24 42.83 16.84
N SER A 984 11.44 43.49 16.00
CA SER A 984 11.75 43.67 14.58
C SER A 984 12.94 44.62 14.32
N ASP A 985 13.85 44.19 13.44
CA ASP A 985 14.87 45.04 12.83
C ASP A 985 14.42 45.72 11.51
N CYS A 986 13.13 45.64 11.15
CA CYS A 986 12.60 46.28 9.93
C CYS A 986 12.49 47.81 10.10
N GLU A 987 12.90 48.58 9.09
CA GLU A 987 12.85 50.05 9.17
C GLU A 987 11.41 50.60 9.19
N HIS A 988 10.49 49.99 8.45
CA HIS A 988 9.11 50.46 8.34
C HIS A 988 8.10 49.43 8.87
N ILE A 989 7.71 48.48 8.03
CA ILE A 989 6.67 47.51 8.35
C ILE A 989 7.31 46.14 8.45
N CYS A 990 7.06 45.43 9.55
CA CYS A 990 7.39 44.02 9.67
C CYS A 990 6.13 43.19 9.50
N VAL A 991 6.21 42.14 8.69
CA VAL A 991 5.15 41.15 8.52
C VAL A 991 5.70 39.79 8.91
N ASN A 992 5.23 39.29 10.05
CA ASN A 992 5.58 37.96 10.50
C ASN A 992 4.90 36.92 9.60
N THR A 993 5.62 35.86 9.25
CA THR A 993 5.15 34.76 8.41
C THR A 993 5.50 33.44 9.08
N ILE A 994 4.77 32.37 8.80
CA ILE A 994 5.06 31.09 9.47
C ILE A 994 6.47 30.60 9.08
N GLY A 995 7.38 30.55 10.05
CA GLY A 995 8.79 30.16 9.97
C GLY A 995 9.77 31.26 9.54
N SER A 996 9.32 32.52 9.39
CA SER A 996 10.17 33.65 8.95
C SER A 996 9.47 35.02 9.07
N TYR A 997 10.11 36.11 8.64
CA TYR A 997 9.46 37.42 8.55
C TYR A 997 9.90 38.19 7.29
N SER A 998 9.11 39.18 6.90
CA SER A 998 9.44 40.07 5.78
C SER A 998 9.26 41.54 6.17
N CYS A 999 10.18 42.38 5.69
CA CYS A 999 10.08 43.82 5.85
C CYS A 999 9.45 44.45 4.61
N LEU A 1000 8.54 45.41 4.82
CA LEU A 1000 7.90 46.19 3.76
C LEU A 1000 8.11 47.68 4.02
N CYS A 1001 8.05 48.47 2.95
CA CYS A 1001 8.18 49.92 3.02
C CYS A 1001 6.83 50.61 2.84
N HIS A 1002 6.66 51.76 3.49
CA HIS A 1002 5.54 52.66 3.24
C HIS A 1002 5.58 53.22 1.81
N ASP A 1003 4.42 53.68 1.33
CA ASP A 1003 4.27 54.28 0.00
C ASP A 1003 5.28 55.40 -0.26
N GLY A 1004 5.98 55.34 -1.40
CA GLY A 1004 7.05 56.27 -1.78
C GLY A 1004 8.47 55.78 -1.44
N TYR A 1005 8.62 54.58 -0.88
CA TYR A 1005 9.91 53.98 -0.54
C TYR A 1005 10.02 52.54 -1.09
N SER A 1006 11.24 52.08 -1.38
CA SER A 1006 11.54 50.72 -1.82
C SER A 1006 12.53 50.02 -0.88
N LEU A 1007 12.30 48.73 -0.63
CA LEU A 1007 13.15 47.89 0.22
C LEU A 1007 14.55 47.76 -0.39
N ASP A 1008 15.59 47.98 0.41
CA ASP A 1008 16.97 47.92 -0.03
C ASP A 1008 17.48 46.46 -0.17
N THR A 1009 18.76 46.29 -0.53
CA THR A 1009 19.39 44.98 -0.72
C THR A 1009 19.62 44.15 0.56
N ASN A 1010 19.52 44.77 1.73
CA ASN A 1010 19.61 44.07 3.02
C ASN A 1010 18.25 43.53 3.48
N ASN A 1011 17.17 43.77 2.71
CA ASN A 1011 15.80 43.33 2.97
C ASN A 1011 15.20 43.81 4.30
N ARG A 1012 15.76 44.85 4.92
CA ARG A 1012 15.29 45.44 6.19
C ARG A 1012 15.06 46.94 6.11
N ASN A 1013 15.89 47.66 5.34
CA ASN A 1013 15.83 49.12 5.23
C ASN A 1013 15.07 49.59 3.99
N CYS A 1014 14.56 50.81 4.04
CA CYS A 1014 13.73 51.44 3.03
C CYS A 1014 14.38 52.72 2.50
N SER A 1015 14.52 52.82 1.18
CA SER A 1015 15.09 53.98 0.50
C SER A 1015 14.03 54.72 -0.31
N GLY A 1016 14.03 56.05 -0.25
CA GLY A 1016 13.04 56.88 -0.95
C GLY A 1016 13.15 56.75 -2.46
N LEU A 1017 12.00 56.60 -3.13
CA LEU A 1017 11.89 56.64 -4.58
C LEU A 1017 11.91 58.12 -5.02
N LEU A 1018 13.03 58.56 -5.64
CA LEU A 1018 13.20 59.91 -6.20
C LEU A 1018 12.25 60.20 -7.37
#